data_AF-A0A0C2DA73-F1
#
_entry.id   AF-A0A0C2DA73-F1
#
_cell.length_a   1.000
_cell.length_b   1.000
_cell.length_c   1.000
_cell.angle_alpha   90.00
_cell.angle_beta   90.00
_cell.angle_gamma   90.00
#
_symmetry.space_group_name_H-M   'P 1'
#
loop_
_entity.id
_entity.type
_entity.pdbx_description
1 polymer ?
#
loop_
_entity_poly.entity_id
_entity_poly.type
_entity_poly.pdbx_seq_one_letter_code
_entity_poly.pdbx_strand_id
1 'polypeptide(L)'
;MGRVPGLIPGLIPGLVVLAFAAWLLWPVPAGVMPLSADHTVHLTRIVLTAQRFASTGALSGWEPTWFFGFPLGDLYPQLGDLLIMLIHALGFGALDWPSAYALGFYLVFAIQGLVLIRIGRLFGFGAWPGLIAALLMLADAGFTREGGWMYTVYFGVWPQALATSLAWLGLGELARALGWRSTRRLVDPDPPPASADPADPANQPDQALRASLWAGLWFGAALLAHPIALPTLGIGGLLLIVTLIPRAPVNWRVGLARCALAGIIGALLAAWWWVPMLQHKAWMASYGWLFASFETMAGWLRDDGRWAQRMPAAVGFVALAGIVLAGLGAGRVARFVALFTLVQWLLTSSDAFWLLRLDRFSEGFTHIQYQRFLIGAKPGLYLCAGLAAIAPAGWARRLFLERERLRWPVFATLATLLLAPISAAACLWLVADTRATMSEYEVGSVQTQRVPNNPEFDADYQAFTAWAREQWDTREHDYRLAVRDARNSHAFMDAPVWTATPQYKIGFTPGDNFVHKPESANRELLDKLGVRWIVSRDRQRGQARTHEVARFGNIVVKPHRGQPKPLAWLEGGGQLELLHADLRGGLVRVRVHDVEAGARVVFGVAGYPRWQLSLNGEPLEWFEDPVHGDAAPISLEARRAGELRGGKAGGDDGTEPTLIAAELPAGTSDAILELRYVARTGVEWIAELLSLLAFVGVGLALIRTRRGPTCVDWFTKGSERLQAYLVRIIHPLTIMVLIPAVAGLAYARWQLAAQDESAELIGWVEAGHATTASQIELGPVKTEMLIRPAVIMRPRPRRPAVIELELERLPMTLTGWVGIDDDQAQAGGRWARHNLRIEVRWTGHPDAQWLVLEEFTVPHAAKRLEFSASTGALAYLPVYLRVTDQTEGKRLPRLGINLELGQAPPDNEDGEDGEDGEAQ
;
A
#
# COMPACT_ATOMS: atom_id res chain seq x y z
N MET A 1 -7.53 50.26 -1.78
CA MET A 1 -6.09 49.97 -2.01
C MET A 1 -5.33 49.42 -0.78
N GLY A 2 -5.87 49.39 0.45
CA GLY A 2 -5.13 48.96 1.66
C GLY A 2 -4.92 47.44 1.93
N ARG A 3 -5.26 46.52 1.00
CA ARG A 3 -5.09 45.05 1.20
C ARG A 3 -3.83 44.47 0.55
N VAL A 4 -3.12 45.22 -0.29
CA VAL A 4 -1.95 44.76 -1.05
C VAL A 4 -0.72 44.45 -0.16
N PRO A 5 -0.39 45.23 0.89
CA PRO A 5 0.83 44.99 1.68
C PRO A 5 0.86 43.63 2.42
N GLY A 6 -0.31 43.04 2.69
CA GLY A 6 -0.43 41.77 3.42
C GLY A 6 -0.37 40.51 2.54
N LEU A 7 -0.50 40.65 1.21
CA LEU A 7 -0.52 39.50 0.30
C LEU A 7 0.90 38.95 0.04
N ILE A 8 1.86 39.84 -0.18
CA ILE A 8 3.24 39.45 -0.54
C ILE A 8 3.89 38.57 0.54
N PRO A 9 3.90 38.95 1.85
CA PRO A 9 4.49 38.10 2.88
C PRO A 9 3.80 36.75 3.05
N GLY A 10 2.52 36.66 2.70
CA GLY A 10 1.75 35.41 2.76
C GLY A 10 2.13 34.41 1.67
N LEU A 11 2.64 34.89 0.53
CA LEU A 11 3.03 34.10 -0.63
C LEU A 11 4.49 33.61 -0.57
N ILE A 12 5.38 34.34 0.11
CA ILE A 12 6.82 34.02 0.20
C ILE A 12 7.08 32.54 0.56
N PRO A 13 6.47 31.95 1.61
CA PRO A 13 6.74 30.54 1.94
C PRO A 13 6.39 29.58 0.79
N GLY A 14 5.30 29.84 0.08
CA GLY A 14 4.88 29.01 -1.05
C GLY A 14 5.84 29.13 -2.24
N LEU A 15 6.29 30.35 -2.55
CA LEU A 15 7.28 30.59 -3.61
C LEU A 15 8.63 29.92 -3.28
N VAL A 16 9.07 29.99 -2.02
CA VAL A 16 10.29 29.30 -1.56
C VAL A 16 10.16 27.80 -1.75
N VAL A 17 9.02 27.19 -1.38
CA VAL A 17 8.78 25.75 -1.60
C VAL A 17 8.77 25.39 -3.09
N LEU A 18 8.09 26.17 -3.93
CA LEU A 18 8.05 25.92 -5.37
C LEU A 18 9.44 26.02 -6.02
N ALA A 19 10.21 27.03 -5.64
CA ALA A 19 11.58 27.23 -6.11
C ALA A 19 12.52 26.13 -5.61
N PHE A 20 12.40 25.73 -4.35
CA PHE A 20 13.22 24.66 -3.77
C PHE A 20 12.90 23.30 -4.42
N ALA A 21 11.62 22.98 -4.61
CA ALA A 21 11.20 21.79 -5.35
C ALA A 21 11.71 21.80 -6.79
N ALA A 22 11.67 22.95 -7.46
CA ALA A 22 12.15 23.08 -8.84
C ALA A 22 13.66 22.93 -8.94
N TRP A 23 14.40 23.49 -7.97
CA TRP A 23 15.85 23.34 -7.88
C TRP A 23 16.26 21.88 -7.63
N LEU A 24 15.61 21.20 -6.69
CA LEU A 24 15.87 19.79 -6.41
C LEU A 24 15.58 18.89 -7.60
N LEU A 25 14.43 19.10 -8.26
CA LEU A 25 14.01 18.25 -9.37
C LEU A 25 14.56 18.66 -10.73
N TRP A 26 15.42 19.66 -10.84
CA TRP A 26 15.92 20.10 -12.15
C TRP A 26 16.58 18.93 -12.91
N PRO A 27 16.26 18.69 -14.20
CA PRO A 27 15.48 19.53 -15.14
C PRO A 27 13.98 19.18 -15.30
N VAL A 28 13.37 18.44 -14.38
CA VAL A 28 11.95 18.01 -14.49
C VAL A 28 10.95 19.14 -14.75
N PRO A 29 11.01 20.31 -14.07
CA PRO A 29 10.07 21.40 -14.35
C PRO A 29 10.16 21.96 -15.78
N ALA A 30 11.23 21.65 -16.53
CA ALA A 30 11.39 22.01 -17.93
C ALA A 30 10.77 20.98 -18.90
N GLY A 31 10.04 19.98 -18.40
CA GLY A 31 9.41 18.93 -19.22
C GLY A 31 10.25 17.65 -19.34
N VAL A 32 11.39 17.54 -18.65
CA VAL A 32 12.23 16.35 -18.72
C VAL A 32 11.74 15.29 -17.73
N MET A 33 11.13 14.23 -18.23
CA MET A 33 10.63 13.15 -17.39
C MET A 33 11.77 12.39 -16.67
N PRO A 34 11.63 12.09 -15.36
CA PRO A 34 12.51 11.12 -14.70
C PRO A 34 12.34 9.72 -15.30
N LEU A 35 13.45 9.02 -15.55
CA LEU A 35 13.47 7.70 -16.18
C LEU A 35 13.95 6.57 -15.25
N SER A 36 14.07 6.86 -13.95
CA SER A 36 14.33 5.83 -12.93
C SER A 36 13.10 4.97 -12.67
N ALA A 37 13.32 3.68 -12.41
CA ALA A 37 12.33 2.73 -11.88
C ALA A 37 10.89 2.96 -12.40
N ASP A 38 9.90 3.17 -11.53
CA ASP A 38 8.48 2.99 -11.86
C ASP A 38 7.90 4.13 -12.71
N HIS A 39 8.68 5.18 -13.01
CA HIS A 39 8.21 6.32 -13.79
C HIS A 39 7.70 5.92 -15.19
N THR A 40 8.41 5.05 -15.89
CA THR A 40 7.99 4.54 -17.21
C THR A 40 6.72 3.71 -17.14
N VAL A 41 6.52 2.96 -16.05
CA VAL A 41 5.31 2.18 -15.80
C VAL A 41 4.11 3.09 -15.60
N HIS A 42 4.27 4.15 -14.80
CA HIS A 42 3.22 5.14 -14.59
C HIS A 42 2.87 5.86 -15.90
N LEU A 43 3.84 6.27 -16.71
CA LEU A 43 3.60 6.88 -18.02
C LEU A 43 2.72 5.99 -18.91
N THR A 44 3.06 4.70 -19.03
CA THR A 44 2.26 3.76 -19.82
C THR A 44 0.84 3.65 -19.31
N ARG A 45 0.67 3.47 -17.99
CA ARG A 45 -0.65 3.36 -17.39
C ARG A 45 -1.51 4.59 -17.68
N ILE A 46 -0.92 5.79 -17.55
CA ILE A 46 -1.58 7.07 -17.85
C ILE A 46 -2.06 7.12 -19.30
N VAL A 47 -1.19 6.77 -20.24
CA VAL A 47 -1.53 6.77 -21.67
C VAL A 47 -2.63 5.76 -21.97
N LEU A 48 -2.55 4.55 -21.38
CA LEU A 48 -3.59 3.52 -21.54
C LEU A 48 -4.93 3.98 -20.97
N THR A 49 -4.94 4.63 -19.80
CA THR A 49 -6.15 5.22 -19.22
C THR A 49 -6.73 6.30 -20.13
N ALA A 50 -5.88 7.16 -20.71
CA ALA A 50 -6.31 8.21 -21.63
C ALA A 50 -6.90 7.65 -22.94
N GLN A 51 -6.25 6.64 -23.52
CA GLN A 51 -6.74 5.94 -24.72
C GLN A 51 -8.08 5.27 -24.45
N ARG A 52 -8.21 4.56 -23.32
CA ARG A 52 -9.46 3.94 -22.91
C ARG A 52 -10.56 4.98 -22.73
N PHE A 53 -10.31 6.04 -21.97
CA PHE A 53 -11.27 7.13 -21.77
C PHE A 53 -11.72 7.76 -23.09
N ALA A 54 -10.80 7.99 -24.04
CA ALA A 54 -11.12 8.54 -25.35
C ALA A 54 -11.97 7.57 -26.21
N SER A 55 -11.68 6.28 -26.15
CA SER A 55 -12.36 5.25 -26.97
C SER A 55 -13.71 4.79 -26.43
N THR A 56 -13.88 4.71 -25.10
CA THR A 56 -15.07 4.11 -24.47
C THR A 56 -15.81 5.04 -23.51
N GLY A 57 -15.23 6.19 -23.16
CA GLY A 57 -15.74 7.05 -22.09
C GLY A 57 -15.59 6.46 -20.68
N ALA A 58 -14.90 5.32 -20.53
CA ALA A 58 -14.68 4.66 -19.25
C ALA A 58 -13.25 4.89 -18.74
N LEU A 59 -13.11 5.01 -17.41
CA LEU A 59 -11.80 5.06 -16.76
C LEU A 59 -11.26 3.67 -16.42
N SER A 60 -12.11 2.63 -16.47
CA SER A 60 -11.73 1.27 -16.15
C SER A 60 -12.10 0.24 -17.23
N GLY A 61 -11.44 -0.92 -17.16
CA GLY A 61 -11.76 -2.14 -17.90
C GLY A 61 -10.51 -2.91 -18.35
N TRP A 62 -10.69 -3.93 -19.20
CA TRP A 62 -9.61 -4.84 -19.57
C TRP A 62 -8.56 -4.21 -20.50
N GLU A 63 -7.29 -4.32 -20.15
CA GLU A 63 -6.19 -3.83 -20.99
C GLU A 63 -5.21 -4.96 -21.32
N PRO A 64 -5.11 -5.40 -22.60
CA PRO A 64 -4.23 -6.49 -22.99
C PRO A 64 -2.75 -6.11 -23.01
N THR A 65 -2.38 -4.84 -22.87
CA THR A 65 -0.99 -4.36 -23.07
C THR A 65 0.05 -5.09 -22.21
N TRP A 66 -0.25 -5.46 -20.96
CA TRP A 66 0.68 -6.17 -20.07
C TRP A 66 0.24 -7.60 -19.75
N PHE A 67 1.21 -8.50 -19.54
CA PHE A 67 0.97 -9.89 -19.10
C PHE A 67 -0.03 -10.65 -20.00
N PHE A 68 -1.03 -11.32 -19.43
CA PHE A 68 -2.20 -11.87 -20.12
C PHE A 68 -3.38 -10.88 -20.16
N GLY A 69 -3.10 -9.60 -19.94
CA GLY A 69 -4.07 -8.54 -19.69
C GLY A 69 -4.26 -8.25 -18.21
N PHE A 70 -4.80 -7.07 -17.89
CA PHE A 70 -5.08 -6.65 -16.52
C PHE A 70 -6.30 -5.71 -16.45
N PRO A 71 -7.01 -5.63 -15.31
CA PRO A 71 -8.17 -4.76 -15.11
C PRO A 71 -7.73 -3.32 -14.80
N LEU A 72 -7.39 -2.56 -15.84
CA LEU A 72 -6.96 -1.17 -15.72
C LEU A 72 -8.01 -0.36 -14.97
N GLY A 73 -7.60 0.31 -13.88
CA GLY A 73 -8.45 1.22 -13.11
C GLY A 73 -9.35 0.62 -12.05
N ASP A 74 -9.48 -0.71 -11.98
CA ASP A 74 -10.34 -1.35 -10.98
C ASP A 74 -9.61 -1.57 -9.64
N LEU A 75 -8.35 -2.02 -9.69
CA LEU A 75 -7.59 -2.46 -8.50
C LEU A 75 -6.59 -1.43 -7.98
N TYR A 76 -6.36 -0.35 -8.74
CA TYR A 76 -5.45 0.73 -8.37
C TYR A 76 -6.08 2.10 -8.66
N PRO A 77 -5.99 3.07 -7.73
CA PRO A 77 -6.68 4.35 -7.87
C PRO A 77 -5.98 5.29 -8.85
N GLN A 78 -6.72 6.19 -9.50
CA GLN A 78 -6.27 6.86 -10.72
C GLN A 78 -6.12 8.39 -10.63
N LEU A 79 -6.22 9.02 -9.45
CA LEU A 79 -6.11 10.48 -9.35
C LEU A 79 -4.79 11.02 -9.92
N GLY A 80 -3.69 10.30 -9.67
CA GLY A 80 -2.40 10.63 -10.26
C GLY A 80 -2.46 10.63 -11.79
N ASP A 81 -3.13 9.64 -12.37
CA ASP A 81 -3.21 9.50 -13.81
C ASP A 81 -4.10 10.59 -14.43
N LEU A 82 -5.25 10.85 -13.81
CA LEU A 82 -6.17 11.92 -14.19
C LEU A 82 -5.51 13.31 -14.11
N LEU A 83 -4.63 13.54 -13.14
CA LEU A 83 -3.87 14.79 -13.05
C LEU A 83 -2.95 14.98 -14.27
N ILE A 84 -2.22 13.95 -14.67
CA ILE A 84 -1.33 14.04 -15.84
C ILE A 84 -2.14 14.19 -17.13
N MET A 85 -3.24 13.44 -17.28
CA MET A 85 -4.18 13.60 -18.40
C MET A 85 -4.71 15.03 -18.50
N LEU A 86 -5.06 15.64 -17.37
CA LEU A 86 -5.52 17.03 -17.32
C LEU A 86 -4.42 18.00 -17.77
N ILE A 87 -3.18 17.82 -17.33
CA ILE A 87 -2.04 18.67 -17.74
C ILE A 87 -1.79 18.54 -19.24
N HIS A 88 -1.80 17.32 -19.77
CA HIS A 88 -1.65 17.06 -21.21
C HIS A 88 -2.77 17.75 -22.01
N ALA A 89 -4.02 17.60 -21.57
CA ALA A 89 -5.18 18.25 -22.21
C ALA A 89 -5.10 19.79 -22.17
N LEU A 90 -4.71 20.36 -21.02
CA LEU A 90 -4.51 21.81 -20.86
C LEU A 90 -3.29 22.35 -21.63
N GLY A 91 -2.37 21.47 -22.03
CA GLY A 91 -1.28 21.80 -22.94
C GLY A 91 -1.74 22.04 -24.39
N PHE A 92 -2.99 21.71 -24.75
CA PHE A 92 -3.55 21.85 -26.10
C PHE A 92 -2.63 21.27 -27.20
N GLY A 93 -1.95 20.15 -26.91
CA GLY A 93 -1.00 19.50 -27.82
C GLY A 93 0.42 20.05 -27.80
N ALA A 94 0.72 21.11 -27.04
CA ALA A 94 2.08 21.62 -26.87
C ALA A 94 2.94 20.77 -25.92
N LEU A 95 2.31 19.95 -25.08
CA LEU A 95 2.97 19.03 -24.17
C LEU A 95 2.75 17.61 -24.68
N ASP A 96 3.83 16.88 -24.93
CA ASP A 96 3.77 15.43 -25.10
C ASP A 96 3.54 14.72 -23.76
N TRP A 97 3.29 13.41 -23.79
CA TRP A 97 3.04 12.63 -22.58
C TRP A 97 4.20 12.70 -21.56
N PRO A 98 5.48 12.54 -21.95
CA PRO A 98 6.60 12.74 -21.03
C PRO A 98 6.66 14.12 -20.39
N SER A 99 6.44 15.20 -21.16
CA SER A 99 6.47 16.57 -20.62
C SER A 99 5.31 16.83 -19.67
N ALA A 100 4.10 16.37 -20.01
CA ALA A 100 2.94 16.46 -19.13
C ALA A 100 3.17 15.67 -17.83
N TYR A 101 3.76 14.48 -17.93
CA TYR A 101 4.15 13.67 -16.78
C TYR A 101 5.17 14.40 -15.90
N ALA A 102 6.24 14.95 -16.48
CA ALA A 102 7.28 15.67 -15.76
C ALA A 102 6.71 16.85 -14.96
N LEU A 103 5.86 17.66 -15.60
CA LEU A 103 5.20 18.79 -14.94
C LEU A 103 4.26 18.34 -13.82
N GLY A 104 3.46 17.30 -14.05
CA GLY A 104 2.57 16.81 -13.01
C GLY A 104 3.31 16.16 -11.84
N PHE A 105 4.40 15.44 -12.11
CA PHE A 105 5.29 14.92 -11.06
C PHE A 105 5.92 16.06 -10.24
N TYR A 106 6.42 17.12 -10.89
CA TYR A 106 6.89 18.33 -10.20
C TYR A 106 5.81 18.94 -9.30
N LEU A 107 4.58 19.08 -9.81
CA LEU A 107 3.46 19.61 -9.03
C LEU A 107 3.15 18.73 -7.82
N VAL A 108 3.10 17.41 -7.99
CA VAL A 108 2.89 16.47 -6.87
C VAL A 108 4.00 16.61 -5.83
N PHE A 109 5.26 16.67 -6.26
CA PHE A 109 6.38 16.84 -5.36
C PHE A 109 6.27 18.15 -4.57
N ALA A 110 5.99 19.26 -5.24
CA ALA A 110 5.81 20.57 -4.59
C ALA A 110 4.58 20.61 -3.65
N ILE A 111 3.49 19.91 -4.00
CA ILE A 111 2.27 19.82 -3.18
C ILE A 111 2.59 19.30 -1.78
N GLN A 112 3.53 18.37 -1.62
CA GLN A 112 3.94 17.88 -0.30
C GLN A 112 4.37 19.03 0.62
N GLY A 113 5.25 19.92 0.13
CA GLY A 113 5.69 21.09 0.87
C GLY A 113 4.61 22.16 1.05
N LEU A 114 3.81 22.41 0.01
CA LEU A 114 2.73 23.41 0.09
C LEU A 114 1.66 23.02 1.11
N VAL A 115 1.34 21.72 1.19
CA VAL A 115 0.47 21.16 2.21
C VAL A 115 1.05 21.41 3.60
N LEU A 116 2.35 21.17 3.82
CA LEU A 116 2.98 21.38 5.13
C LEU A 116 2.90 22.85 5.60
N ILE A 117 3.05 23.83 4.70
CA ILE A 117 2.80 25.24 5.02
C ILE A 117 1.33 25.46 5.40
N ARG A 118 0.40 24.89 4.63
CA ARG A 118 -1.04 25.05 4.85
C ARG A 118 -1.45 24.43 6.17
N ILE A 119 -1.06 23.20 6.46
CA ILE A 119 -1.42 22.51 7.71
C ILE A 119 -0.69 23.11 8.91
N GLY A 120 0.55 23.61 8.76
CA GLY A 120 1.21 24.39 9.80
C GLY A 120 0.38 25.62 10.22
N ARG A 121 -0.25 26.30 9.25
CA ARG A 121 -1.21 27.39 9.53
C ARG A 121 -2.53 26.89 10.11
N LEU A 122 -3.06 25.75 9.66
CA LEU A 122 -4.34 25.19 10.13
C LEU A 122 -4.26 24.65 11.55
N PHE A 123 -3.16 24.00 11.91
CA PHE A 123 -2.90 23.45 13.25
C PHE A 123 -2.40 24.50 14.27
N GLY A 124 -2.16 25.72 13.81
CA GLY A 124 -1.84 26.85 14.67
C GLY A 124 -0.34 27.07 14.92
N PHE A 125 0.54 26.32 14.27
CA PHE A 125 2.00 26.52 14.34
C PHE A 125 2.44 27.78 13.58
N GLY A 126 1.71 28.12 12.52
CA GLY A 126 2.01 29.24 11.63
C GLY A 126 2.76 28.81 10.36
N ALA A 127 3.05 29.78 9.49
CA ALA A 127 3.64 29.52 8.18
C ALA A 127 5.11 29.10 8.23
N TRP A 128 5.87 29.57 9.23
CA TRP A 128 7.31 29.34 9.34
C TRP A 128 7.66 27.92 9.82
N PRO A 129 7.02 27.36 10.88
CA PRO A 129 7.16 25.93 11.19
C PRO A 129 6.77 25.04 10.01
N GLY A 130 5.68 25.39 9.31
CA GLY A 130 5.25 24.69 8.10
C GLY A 130 6.25 24.81 6.94
N LEU A 131 6.94 25.94 6.79
CA LEU A 131 7.99 26.11 5.79
C LEU A 131 9.22 25.25 6.11
N ILE A 132 9.68 25.23 7.37
CA ILE A 132 10.78 24.34 7.77
C ILE A 132 10.39 22.89 7.53
N ALA A 133 9.19 22.50 7.94
CA ALA A 133 8.68 21.15 7.70
C ALA A 133 8.65 20.82 6.19
N ALA A 134 8.22 21.76 5.36
CA ALA A 134 8.19 21.63 3.90
C ALA A 134 9.59 21.40 3.32
N LEU A 135 10.58 22.20 3.72
CA LEU A 135 11.95 22.06 3.23
C LEU A 135 12.57 20.73 3.68
N LEU A 136 12.36 20.33 4.93
CA LEU A 136 12.82 19.04 5.45
C LEU A 136 12.16 17.86 4.73
N MET A 137 10.86 17.93 4.43
CA MET A 137 10.14 16.89 3.69
C MET A 137 10.67 16.74 2.26
N LEU A 138 10.91 17.85 1.55
CA LEU A 138 11.41 17.81 0.17
C LEU A 138 12.88 17.37 0.10
N ALA A 139 13.66 17.65 1.15
CA ALA A 139 15.06 17.27 1.29
C ALA A 139 15.27 15.89 1.93
N ASP A 140 14.21 15.21 2.37
CA ASP A 140 14.29 13.91 3.02
C ASP A 140 14.90 12.89 2.04
N ALA A 141 16.07 12.34 2.37
CA ALA A 141 16.68 11.30 1.54
C ALA A 141 15.80 10.04 1.47
N GLY A 142 15.19 9.69 2.61
CA GLY A 142 14.35 8.52 2.77
C GLY A 142 14.99 7.19 2.37
N PHE A 143 14.19 6.13 2.41
CA PHE A 143 14.59 4.79 2.01
C PHE A 143 13.42 4.04 1.39
N THR A 144 13.68 2.86 0.84
CA THR A 144 12.70 1.97 0.23
C THR A 144 11.48 1.79 1.14
N ARG A 145 10.28 2.16 0.67
CA ARG A 145 8.97 2.13 1.36
C ARG A 145 8.79 3.10 2.53
N GLU A 146 9.75 3.97 2.83
CA GLU A 146 9.64 4.97 3.92
C GLU A 146 9.33 6.39 3.41
N GLY A 147 9.16 6.57 2.10
CA GLY A 147 9.02 7.89 1.49
C GLY A 147 10.38 8.55 1.23
N GLY A 148 10.40 9.88 1.11
CA GLY A 148 11.58 10.67 0.79
C GLY A 148 12.06 10.50 -0.67
N TRP A 149 13.21 11.09 -0.99
CA TRP A 149 13.79 11.17 -2.32
C TRP A 149 13.93 9.79 -2.97
N MET A 150 14.52 8.82 -2.27
CA MET A 150 14.71 7.47 -2.80
C MET A 150 13.38 6.83 -3.23
N TYR A 151 12.32 6.96 -2.43
CA TYR A 151 11.06 6.28 -2.71
C TYR A 151 10.15 7.05 -3.67
N THR A 152 10.03 8.36 -3.46
CA THR A 152 9.14 9.23 -4.23
C THR A 152 9.72 9.60 -5.59
N VAL A 153 11.03 9.88 -5.65
CA VAL A 153 11.71 10.40 -6.86
C VAL A 153 12.47 9.30 -7.59
N TYR A 154 13.31 8.52 -6.91
CA TYR A 154 14.07 7.49 -7.61
C TYR A 154 13.17 6.29 -7.97
N PHE A 155 12.44 5.71 -7.01
CA PHE A 155 11.52 4.61 -7.30
C PHE A 155 10.24 5.04 -8.03
N GLY A 156 9.87 6.31 -7.96
CA GLY A 156 8.66 6.84 -8.63
C GLY A 156 7.34 6.56 -7.92
N VAL A 157 7.35 6.26 -6.62
CA VAL A 157 6.13 5.97 -5.82
C VAL A 157 5.47 7.25 -5.31
N TRP A 158 5.34 8.24 -6.19
CA TRP A 158 4.75 9.55 -5.88
C TRP A 158 3.23 9.57 -5.67
N PRO A 159 2.40 8.66 -6.22
CA PRO A 159 0.95 8.67 -5.93
C PRO A 159 0.67 8.48 -4.44
N GLN A 160 1.52 7.69 -3.76
CA GLN A 160 1.42 7.50 -2.32
C GLN A 160 1.76 8.78 -1.54
N ALA A 161 2.82 9.49 -1.92
CA ALA A 161 3.20 10.76 -1.29
C ALA A 161 2.10 11.83 -1.49
N LEU A 162 1.47 11.85 -2.67
CA LEU A 162 0.29 12.67 -2.94
C LEU A 162 -0.86 12.31 -2.00
N ALA A 163 -1.21 11.03 -1.90
CA ALA A 163 -2.29 10.55 -1.05
C ALA A 163 -2.11 10.95 0.42
N THR A 164 -0.91 10.75 0.97
CA THR A 164 -0.58 11.15 2.34
C THR A 164 -0.69 12.67 2.53
N SER A 165 -0.21 13.46 1.58
CA SER A 165 -0.31 14.93 1.64
C SER A 165 -1.77 15.38 1.63
N LEU A 166 -2.59 14.80 0.77
CA LEU A 166 -4.03 15.11 0.70
C LEU A 166 -4.77 14.66 1.98
N ALA A 167 -4.38 13.52 2.57
CA ALA A 167 -4.93 13.07 3.85
C ALA A 167 -4.63 14.07 4.98
N TRP A 168 -3.38 14.52 5.11
CA TRP A 168 -3.00 15.55 6.09
C TRP A 168 -3.72 16.88 5.86
N LEU A 169 -3.89 17.30 4.60
CA LEU A 169 -4.66 18.49 4.26
C LEU A 169 -6.13 18.35 4.66
N GLY A 170 -6.73 17.19 4.40
CA GLY A 170 -8.11 16.87 4.81
C GLY A 170 -8.28 16.92 6.33
N LEU A 171 -7.35 16.35 7.09
CA LEU A 171 -7.36 16.40 8.56
C LEU A 171 -7.22 17.84 9.08
N GLY A 172 -6.39 18.66 8.43
CA GLY A 172 -6.26 20.09 8.73
C GLY A 172 -7.54 20.88 8.44
N GLU A 173 -8.21 20.62 7.31
CA GLU A 173 -9.49 21.26 6.98
C GLU A 173 -10.62 20.77 7.91
N LEU A 174 -10.56 19.52 8.36
CA LEU A 174 -11.49 19.01 9.37
C LEU A 174 -11.27 19.69 10.73
N ALA A 175 -10.02 19.92 11.15
CA ALA A 175 -9.74 20.73 12.34
C ALA A 175 -10.34 22.14 12.19
N ARG A 176 -10.23 22.76 11.01
CA ARG A 176 -10.90 24.05 10.73
C ARG A 176 -12.42 23.93 10.83
N ALA A 177 -13.01 22.83 10.34
CA ALA A 177 -14.44 22.56 10.47
C ALA A 177 -14.88 22.41 11.92
N LEU A 178 -14.00 21.96 12.82
CA LEU A 178 -14.25 21.92 14.26
C LEU A 178 -14.11 23.30 14.94
N GLY A 179 -13.82 24.37 14.18
CA GLY A 179 -13.69 25.73 14.68
C GLY A 179 -12.27 26.12 15.11
N TRP A 180 -11.27 25.25 14.89
CA TRP A 180 -9.87 25.60 15.12
C TRP A 180 -9.44 26.68 14.12
N ARG A 181 -9.09 27.87 14.63
CA ARG A 181 -8.70 29.00 13.78
C ARG A 181 -7.28 28.84 13.27
N SER A 182 -7.09 29.13 11.98
CA SER A 182 -5.76 29.30 11.42
C SER A 182 -5.07 30.50 12.06
N THR A 183 -3.88 30.29 12.65
CA THR A 183 -3.13 31.37 13.28
C THR A 183 -2.15 32.00 12.28
N ARG A 184 -2.05 33.33 12.34
CA ARG A 184 -0.95 34.08 11.69
C ARG A 184 0.20 34.38 12.65
N ARG A 185 -0.05 34.25 13.95
CA ARG A 185 0.92 34.49 15.03
C ARG A 185 1.42 33.17 15.57
N LEU A 186 2.69 33.17 15.93
CA LEU A 186 3.38 31.99 16.43
C LEU A 186 3.04 31.82 17.91
N VAL A 187 2.43 30.68 18.27
CA VAL A 187 2.15 30.28 19.67
C VAL A 187 1.29 31.29 20.45
N ASP A 188 0.03 31.45 20.03
CA ASP A 188 -0.99 32.07 20.89
C ASP A 188 -1.49 31.04 21.93
N PRO A 189 -1.77 31.43 23.19
CA PRO A 189 -2.44 30.56 24.15
C PRO A 189 -3.81 30.13 23.63
N ASP A 190 -4.38 29.08 24.24
CA ASP A 190 -5.74 28.66 23.94
C ASP A 190 -6.69 29.87 24.06
N PRO A 191 -7.53 30.14 23.05
CA PRO A 191 -8.53 31.16 23.20
C PRO A 191 -9.46 30.76 24.36
N PRO A 192 -10.05 31.74 25.07
CA PRO A 192 -11.20 31.41 25.92
C PRO A 192 -12.22 30.63 25.08
N PRO A 193 -12.97 29.67 25.68
CA PRO A 193 -14.02 28.95 24.97
C PRO A 193 -14.86 29.96 24.17
N ALA A 194 -15.14 29.64 22.91
CA ALA A 194 -15.74 30.57 21.97
C ALA A 194 -16.85 31.36 22.66
N SER A 195 -16.75 32.70 22.64
CA SER A 195 -17.85 33.53 23.11
C SER A 195 -19.10 33.05 22.38
N ALA A 196 -20.20 32.87 23.10
CA ALA A 196 -21.50 32.54 22.50
C ALA A 196 -22.01 33.63 21.53
N ASP A 197 -21.18 34.63 21.22
CA ASP A 197 -21.40 35.67 20.24
C ASP A 197 -21.63 35.06 18.85
N PRO A 198 -22.86 35.15 18.31
CA PRO A 198 -23.18 34.68 16.97
C PRO A 198 -22.52 35.54 15.88
N ALA A 199 -21.96 36.71 16.20
CA ALA A 199 -21.19 37.52 15.27
C ALA A 199 -19.78 36.99 15.03
N ASP A 200 -19.31 36.04 15.83
CA ASP A 200 -18.00 35.41 15.64
C ASP A 200 -17.95 34.66 14.29
N PRO A 201 -17.02 34.99 13.38
CA PRO A 201 -16.86 34.29 12.11
C PRO A 201 -16.66 32.77 12.25
N ALA A 202 -16.13 32.30 13.38
CA ALA A 202 -15.96 30.87 13.67
C ALA A 202 -17.29 30.15 13.94
N ASN A 203 -18.32 30.90 14.35
CA ASN A 203 -19.69 30.41 14.56
C ASN A 203 -20.55 30.53 13.30
N GLN A 204 -20.01 31.06 12.19
CA GLN A 204 -20.76 31.13 10.93
C GLN A 204 -20.91 29.71 10.33
N PRO A 205 -22.14 29.17 10.23
CA PRO A 205 -22.39 27.81 9.78
C PRO A 205 -21.82 27.55 8.38
N ASP A 206 -21.89 28.53 7.48
CA ASP A 206 -21.35 28.46 6.12
C ASP A 206 -19.85 28.16 6.07
N GLN A 207 -19.06 28.75 6.96
CA GLN A 207 -17.61 28.56 6.97
C GLN A 207 -17.23 27.16 7.43
N ALA A 208 -17.94 26.65 8.44
CA ALA A 208 -17.73 25.32 8.98
C ALA A 208 -18.17 24.23 8.00
N LEU A 209 -19.36 24.38 7.38
CA LEU A 209 -19.82 23.50 6.33
C LEU A 209 -18.81 23.46 5.18
N ARG A 210 -18.37 24.62 4.72
CA ARG A 210 -17.36 24.71 3.65
C ARG A 210 -16.06 24.01 4.03
N ALA A 211 -15.63 24.08 5.29
CA ALA A 211 -14.46 23.35 5.77
C ALA A 211 -14.68 21.82 5.76
N SER A 212 -15.86 21.35 6.17
CA SER A 212 -16.24 19.93 6.05
C SER A 212 -16.25 19.45 4.60
N LEU A 213 -16.77 20.26 3.67
CA LEU A 213 -16.76 19.96 2.24
C LEU A 213 -15.34 19.85 1.69
N TRP A 214 -14.44 20.78 2.05
CA TRP A 214 -13.03 20.68 1.69
C TRP A 214 -12.36 19.46 2.30
N ALA A 215 -12.61 19.16 3.57
CA ALA A 215 -12.07 17.97 4.23
C ALA A 215 -12.49 16.69 3.49
N GLY A 216 -13.79 16.56 3.18
CA GLY A 216 -14.31 15.42 2.41
C GLY A 216 -13.74 15.34 1.00
N LEU A 217 -13.58 16.47 0.30
CA LEU A 217 -12.92 16.51 -1.01
C LEU A 217 -11.48 15.98 -0.92
N TRP A 218 -10.71 16.41 0.08
CA TRP A 218 -9.33 15.96 0.25
C TRP A 218 -9.23 14.51 0.71
N PHE A 219 -10.18 14.00 1.49
CA PHE A 219 -10.27 12.58 1.82
C PHE A 219 -10.56 11.74 0.58
N GLY A 220 -11.54 12.13 -0.23
CA GLY A 220 -11.83 11.46 -1.50
C GLY A 220 -10.63 11.48 -2.45
N ALA A 221 -9.97 12.64 -2.57
CA ALA A 221 -8.76 12.76 -3.37
C ALA A 221 -7.60 11.91 -2.83
N ALA A 222 -7.43 11.80 -1.52
CA ALA A 222 -6.40 10.94 -0.91
C ALA A 222 -6.66 9.45 -1.23
N LEU A 223 -7.90 8.98 -1.09
CA LEU A 223 -8.30 7.62 -1.44
C LEU A 223 -8.09 7.33 -2.94
N LEU A 224 -8.44 8.29 -3.79
CA LEU A 224 -8.23 8.20 -5.23
C LEU A 224 -6.76 8.38 -5.66
N ALA A 225 -5.86 8.77 -4.77
CA ALA A 225 -4.43 8.82 -5.06
C ALA A 225 -3.72 7.51 -4.69
N HIS A 226 -4.08 6.89 -3.55
CA HIS A 226 -3.46 5.64 -3.12
C HIS A 226 -4.28 4.92 -2.03
N PRO A 227 -4.36 3.56 -2.01
CA PRO A 227 -5.14 2.81 -1.01
C PRO A 227 -4.68 3.01 0.44
N ILE A 228 -3.38 3.29 0.68
CA ILE A 228 -2.82 3.53 2.03
C ILE A 228 -3.48 4.72 2.75
N ALA A 229 -4.17 5.60 2.01
CA ALA A 229 -4.93 6.69 2.61
C ALA A 229 -6.05 6.15 3.53
N LEU A 230 -6.63 4.97 3.25
CA LEU A 230 -7.71 4.41 4.05
C LEU A 230 -7.33 4.19 5.52
N PRO A 231 -6.29 3.40 5.87
CA PRO A 231 -5.89 3.26 7.27
C PRO A 231 -5.39 4.58 7.87
N THR A 232 -4.69 5.41 7.08
CA THR A 232 -4.20 6.73 7.53
C THR A 232 -5.34 7.65 7.97
N LEU A 233 -6.43 7.71 7.20
CA LEU A 233 -7.62 8.49 7.51
C LEU A 233 -8.42 7.89 8.67
N GLY A 234 -8.50 6.56 8.76
CA GLY A 234 -9.13 5.87 9.89
C GLY A 234 -8.46 6.21 11.23
N ILE A 235 -7.12 6.06 11.29
CA ILE A 235 -6.32 6.40 12.46
C ILE A 235 -6.42 7.90 12.76
N GLY A 236 -6.24 8.74 11.73
CA GLY A 236 -6.31 10.19 11.87
C GLY A 236 -7.67 10.66 12.40
N GLY A 237 -8.77 10.12 11.88
CA GLY A 237 -10.13 10.41 12.32
C GLY A 237 -10.38 10.00 13.77
N LEU A 238 -9.98 8.79 14.16
CA LEU A 238 -10.10 8.30 15.54
C LEU A 238 -9.34 9.19 16.53
N LEU A 239 -8.08 9.53 16.22
CA LEU A 239 -7.29 10.39 17.08
C LEU A 239 -7.84 11.82 17.14
N LEU A 240 -8.43 12.32 16.06
CA LEU A 240 -9.11 13.62 16.05
C LEU A 240 -10.30 13.62 17.01
N ILE A 241 -11.08 12.53 17.03
CA ILE A 241 -12.21 12.34 17.93
C ILE A 241 -11.75 12.31 19.39
N VAL A 242 -10.66 11.61 19.70
CA VAL A 242 -10.17 11.46 21.08
C VAL A 242 -9.43 12.71 21.58
N THR A 243 -8.73 13.43 20.70
CA THR A 243 -7.83 14.53 21.12
C THR A 243 -8.41 15.93 20.92
N LEU A 244 -9.08 16.18 19.79
CA LEU A 244 -9.51 17.52 19.39
C LEU A 244 -10.98 17.79 19.68
N ILE A 245 -11.89 16.85 19.44
CA ILE A 245 -13.33 17.07 19.70
C ILE A 245 -13.62 17.47 21.16
N PRO A 246 -13.02 16.84 22.19
CA PRO A 246 -13.27 17.21 23.59
C PRO A 246 -12.86 18.64 23.93
N ARG A 247 -11.98 19.23 23.11
CA ARG A 247 -11.44 20.59 23.26
C ARG A 247 -11.96 21.55 22.19
N ALA A 248 -12.78 21.06 21.27
CA ALA A 248 -13.22 21.86 20.15
C ALA A 248 -14.16 22.98 20.65
N PRO A 249 -14.14 24.16 20.01
CA PRO A 249 -15.07 25.25 20.34
C PRO A 249 -16.53 24.96 19.92
N VAL A 250 -16.82 23.76 19.41
CA VAL A 250 -18.16 23.32 19.03
C VAL A 250 -18.63 22.18 19.93
N ASN A 251 -19.94 22.03 20.06
CA ASN A 251 -20.52 20.88 20.74
C ASN A 251 -20.00 19.57 20.12
N TRP A 252 -19.61 18.61 20.96
CA TRP A 252 -18.98 17.37 20.51
C TRP A 252 -19.85 16.58 19.51
N ARG A 253 -21.19 16.64 19.61
CA ARG A 253 -22.11 16.01 18.65
C ARG A 253 -22.01 16.65 17.27
N VAL A 254 -21.91 17.98 17.23
CA VAL A 254 -21.68 18.74 16.00
C VAL A 254 -20.30 18.41 15.43
N GLY A 255 -19.28 18.30 16.29
CA GLY A 255 -17.94 17.88 15.89
C GLY A 255 -17.94 16.51 15.22
N LEU A 256 -18.56 15.50 15.85
CA LEU A 256 -18.71 14.16 15.28
C LEU A 256 -19.50 14.15 13.99
N ALA A 257 -20.61 14.91 13.91
CA ALA A 257 -21.41 15.02 12.69
C ALA A 257 -20.59 15.60 11.53
N ARG A 258 -19.70 16.58 11.79
CA ARG A 258 -18.80 17.15 10.78
C ARG A 258 -17.73 16.14 10.34
N CYS A 259 -17.16 15.36 11.27
CA CYS A 259 -16.25 14.27 10.94
C CYS A 259 -16.93 13.21 10.05
N ALA A 260 -18.13 12.76 10.45
CA ALA A 260 -18.93 11.80 9.69
C ALA A 260 -19.27 12.34 8.30
N LEU A 261 -19.73 13.59 8.20
CA LEU A 261 -20.03 14.24 6.92
C LEU A 261 -18.81 14.28 5.99
N ALA A 262 -17.64 14.70 6.50
CA ALA A 262 -16.41 14.71 5.71
C ALA A 262 -16.01 13.29 5.24
N GLY A 263 -16.11 12.30 6.12
CA GLY A 263 -15.86 10.89 5.79
C GLY A 263 -16.81 10.36 4.71
N ILE A 264 -18.11 10.60 4.85
CA ILE A 264 -19.14 10.20 3.87
C ILE A 264 -18.87 10.85 2.52
N ILE A 265 -18.58 12.15 2.48
CA ILE A 265 -18.24 12.85 1.24
C ILE A 265 -17.00 12.21 0.60
N GLY A 266 -15.94 11.98 1.37
CA GLY A 266 -14.72 11.34 0.86
C GLY A 266 -14.97 9.95 0.28
N ALA A 267 -15.75 9.13 1.00
CA ALA A 267 -16.13 7.79 0.55
C ALA A 267 -16.99 7.82 -0.71
N LEU A 268 -17.98 8.73 -0.80
CA LEU A 268 -18.83 8.87 -1.99
C LEU A 268 -18.02 9.36 -3.20
N LEU A 269 -17.15 10.36 -3.03
CA LEU A 269 -16.28 10.84 -4.10
C LEU A 269 -15.37 9.73 -4.64
N ALA A 270 -14.87 8.85 -3.79
CA ALA A 270 -14.03 7.72 -4.20
C ALA A 270 -14.82 6.47 -4.62
N ALA A 271 -16.16 6.45 -4.49
CA ALA A 271 -16.99 5.24 -4.59
C ALA A 271 -16.84 4.49 -5.91
N TRP A 272 -16.68 5.22 -7.01
CA TRP A 272 -16.45 4.64 -8.34
C TRP A 272 -15.20 3.75 -8.42
N TRP A 273 -14.23 3.92 -7.50
CA TRP A 273 -13.01 3.12 -7.45
C TRP A 273 -12.99 2.12 -6.30
N TRP A 274 -13.25 2.52 -5.04
CA TRP A 274 -13.06 1.59 -3.92
C TRP A 274 -14.14 0.50 -3.86
N VAL A 275 -15.32 0.72 -4.44
CA VAL A 275 -16.37 -0.30 -4.54
C VAL A 275 -15.91 -1.48 -5.43
N PRO A 276 -15.52 -1.27 -6.71
CA PRO A 276 -14.99 -2.36 -7.53
C PRO A 276 -13.72 -2.98 -6.93
N MET A 277 -12.83 -2.17 -6.35
CA MET A 277 -11.64 -2.68 -5.66
C MET A 277 -12.00 -3.65 -4.52
N LEU A 278 -13.02 -3.34 -3.70
CA LEU A 278 -13.46 -4.24 -2.63
C LEU A 278 -14.16 -5.49 -3.15
N GLN A 279 -14.98 -5.37 -4.21
CA GLN A 279 -15.65 -6.51 -4.85
C GLN A 279 -14.64 -7.49 -5.46
N HIS A 280 -13.48 -6.98 -5.87
CA HIS A 280 -12.45 -7.75 -6.57
C HIS A 280 -11.14 -7.88 -5.76
N LYS A 281 -11.19 -7.69 -4.43
CA LYS A 281 -10.01 -7.73 -3.56
C LYS A 281 -9.23 -9.05 -3.62
N ALA A 282 -9.89 -10.17 -3.93
CA ALA A 282 -9.26 -11.49 -4.05
C ALA A 282 -8.33 -11.62 -5.28
N TRP A 283 -8.40 -10.66 -6.22
CA TRP A 283 -7.50 -10.55 -7.37
C TRP A 283 -6.44 -9.47 -7.18
N MET A 284 -6.32 -8.93 -5.96
CA MET A 284 -5.21 -8.05 -5.61
C MET A 284 -4.02 -8.89 -5.15
N ALA A 285 -2.86 -8.65 -5.75
CA ALA A 285 -1.59 -9.20 -5.32
C ALA A 285 -1.34 -8.83 -3.85
N SER A 286 -0.86 -9.81 -3.08
CA SER A 286 -0.42 -9.54 -1.72
C SER A 286 0.91 -8.81 -1.70
N TYR A 287 1.00 -7.84 -0.79
CA TYR A 287 2.20 -7.03 -0.58
C TYR A 287 2.59 -6.97 0.89
N GLY A 288 2.15 -7.91 1.72
CA GLY A 288 2.48 -7.97 3.14
C GLY A 288 3.97 -7.71 3.39
N TRP A 289 4.27 -6.73 4.24
CA TRP A 289 5.65 -6.42 4.60
C TRP A 289 5.73 -5.90 6.02
N LEU A 290 6.29 -6.72 6.91
CA LEU A 290 6.72 -6.30 8.23
C LEU A 290 8.02 -5.51 8.11
N PHE A 291 8.19 -4.49 8.95
CA PHE A 291 9.40 -3.68 8.92
C PHE A 291 10.41 -4.14 9.97
N ALA A 292 10.72 -3.30 10.95
CA ALA A 292 11.64 -3.57 12.03
C ALA A 292 10.87 -3.77 13.34
N SER A 293 11.50 -4.41 14.33
CA SER A 293 10.95 -4.44 15.69
C SER A 293 10.98 -3.04 16.30
N PHE A 294 10.13 -2.83 17.30
CA PHE A 294 10.08 -1.61 18.08
C PHE A 294 11.43 -1.33 18.75
N GLU A 295 12.08 -2.36 19.30
CA GLU A 295 13.41 -2.24 19.89
C GLU A 295 14.44 -1.70 18.88
N THR A 296 14.43 -2.22 17.65
CA THR A 296 15.35 -1.76 16.60
C THR A 296 15.09 -0.29 16.24
N MET A 297 13.82 0.08 16.06
CA MET A 297 13.44 1.44 15.73
C MET A 297 13.74 2.43 16.88
N ALA A 298 13.50 2.02 18.12
CA ALA A 298 13.84 2.80 19.31
C ALA A 298 15.36 2.94 19.46
N GLY A 299 16.12 1.89 19.10
CA GLY A 299 17.59 1.93 19.01
C GLY A 299 18.08 2.99 18.04
N TRP A 300 17.54 3.07 16.81
CA TRP A 300 17.90 4.13 15.86
C TRP A 300 17.63 5.54 16.39
N LEU A 301 16.52 5.72 17.11
CA LEU A 301 16.21 7.01 17.71
C LEU A 301 17.16 7.35 18.87
N ARG A 302 17.44 6.38 19.74
CA ARG A 302 18.29 6.55 20.92
C ARG A 302 19.75 6.76 20.55
N ASP A 303 20.26 5.94 19.64
CA ASP A 303 21.69 5.80 19.36
C ASP A 303 22.12 6.75 18.22
N ASP A 304 21.25 6.98 17.22
CA ASP A 304 21.55 7.82 16.06
C ASP A 304 20.68 9.09 15.94
N GLY A 305 19.67 9.24 16.79
CA GLY A 305 18.70 10.35 16.68
C GLY A 305 17.76 10.22 15.48
N ARG A 306 17.54 9.00 14.95
CA ARG A 306 16.79 8.78 13.70
C ARG A 306 15.46 8.09 13.94
N TRP A 307 14.36 8.68 13.44
CA TRP A 307 13.03 8.05 13.46
C TRP A 307 12.78 7.10 12.27
N ALA A 308 13.56 7.26 11.21
CA ALA A 308 13.46 6.54 9.95
C ALA A 308 14.86 6.38 9.35
N GLN A 309 15.02 5.46 8.42
CA GLN A 309 16.30 5.23 7.78
C GLN A 309 16.73 6.47 6.99
N ARG A 310 18.01 6.83 7.11
CA ARG A 310 18.61 8.01 6.45
C ARG A 310 17.98 9.36 6.82
N MET A 311 17.15 9.42 7.86
CA MET A 311 16.71 10.70 8.42
C MET A 311 17.91 11.41 9.08
N PRO A 312 18.13 12.71 8.87
CA PRO A 312 19.17 13.44 9.59
C PRO A 312 18.93 13.41 11.11
N ALA A 313 19.98 13.21 11.90
CA ALA A 313 19.91 13.11 13.36
C ALA A 313 19.36 14.40 13.99
N ALA A 314 19.79 15.56 13.46
CA ALA A 314 19.30 16.87 13.88
C ALA A 314 17.78 16.96 13.78
N VAL A 315 17.21 16.43 12.70
CA VAL A 315 15.76 16.43 12.48
C VAL A 315 15.06 15.59 13.54
N GLY A 316 15.59 14.41 13.87
CA GLY A 316 14.94 13.53 14.84
C GLY A 316 15.00 14.05 16.27
N PHE A 317 16.11 14.63 16.72
CA PHE A 317 16.21 15.25 18.05
C PHE A 317 15.34 16.51 18.16
N VAL A 318 15.33 17.37 17.13
CA VAL A 318 14.48 18.57 17.13
C VAL A 318 12.99 18.20 17.01
N ALA A 319 12.65 17.14 16.26
CA ALA A 319 11.29 16.59 16.24
C ALA A 319 10.85 16.05 17.61
N LEU A 320 11.72 15.33 18.31
CA LEU A 320 11.46 14.84 19.66
C LEU A 320 11.21 16.00 20.63
N ALA A 321 12.03 17.05 20.58
CA ALA A 321 11.78 18.27 21.34
C ALA A 321 10.41 18.89 20.99
N GLY A 322 10.03 18.89 19.71
CA GLY A 322 8.72 19.35 19.25
C GLY A 322 7.55 18.53 19.77
N ILE A 323 7.70 17.20 19.83
CA ILE A 323 6.73 16.28 20.42
C ILE A 323 6.57 16.55 21.92
N VAL A 324 7.67 16.77 22.65
CA VAL A 324 7.65 17.14 24.07
C VAL A 324 6.94 18.48 24.26
N LEU A 325 7.28 19.49 23.46
CA LEU A 325 6.60 20.79 23.48
C LEU A 325 5.10 20.65 23.20
N ALA A 326 4.72 19.84 22.22
CA ALA A 326 3.32 19.55 21.92
C ALA A 326 2.59 18.90 23.12
N GLY A 327 3.23 17.93 23.78
CA GLY A 327 2.71 17.30 25.01
C GLY A 327 2.48 18.32 26.13
N LEU A 328 3.46 19.21 26.34
CA LEU A 328 3.39 20.32 27.29
C LEU A 328 2.37 21.41 26.92
N GLY A 329 1.69 21.28 25.77
CA GLY A 329 0.62 22.18 25.33
C GLY A 329 1.05 23.32 24.42
N ALA A 330 2.25 23.23 23.82
CA ALA A 330 2.69 24.21 22.82
C ALA A 330 1.90 24.05 21.52
N GLY A 331 0.81 24.80 21.38
CA GLY A 331 -0.02 24.84 20.19
C GLY A 331 -1.30 24.01 20.30
N ARG A 332 -2.37 24.53 19.71
CA ARG A 332 -3.76 24.06 19.89
C ARG A 332 -4.00 22.61 19.47
N VAL A 333 -3.44 22.25 18.32
CA VAL A 333 -3.62 20.94 17.69
C VAL A 333 -2.33 20.11 17.79
N ALA A 334 -1.31 20.60 18.50
CA ALA A 334 0.01 19.99 18.54
C ALA A 334 0.00 18.56 19.07
N ARG A 335 -0.80 18.30 20.11
CA ARG A 335 -0.96 16.96 20.69
C ARG A 335 -1.52 15.95 19.70
N PHE A 336 -2.48 16.36 18.86
CA PHE A 336 -3.00 15.52 17.80
C PHE A 336 -1.90 15.20 16.78
N VAL A 337 -1.15 16.21 16.31
CA VAL A 337 -0.05 16.00 15.36
C VAL A 337 0.99 15.04 15.91
N ALA A 338 1.43 15.27 17.15
CA ALA A 338 2.41 14.42 17.83
C ALA A 338 1.90 12.99 18.01
N LEU A 339 0.68 12.80 18.53
CA LEU A 339 0.11 11.47 18.75
C LEU A 339 -0.16 10.74 17.43
N PHE A 340 -0.68 11.42 16.42
CA PHE A 340 -0.92 10.81 15.11
C PHE A 340 0.39 10.36 14.47
N THR A 341 1.43 11.18 14.52
CA THR A 341 2.77 10.80 14.07
C THR A 341 3.34 9.62 14.86
N LEU A 342 3.21 9.62 16.19
CA LEU A 342 3.72 8.53 17.02
C LEU A 342 2.97 7.21 16.76
N VAL A 343 1.65 7.24 16.62
CA VAL A 343 0.85 6.05 16.29
C VAL A 343 1.24 5.52 14.91
N GLN A 344 1.36 6.39 13.92
CA GLN A 344 1.81 5.99 12.58
C GLN A 344 3.23 5.39 12.62
N TRP A 345 4.15 5.99 13.39
CA TRP A 345 5.49 5.45 13.57
C TRP A 345 5.45 4.09 14.29
N LEU A 346 4.71 3.94 15.38
CA LEU A 346 4.56 2.68 16.11
C LEU A 346 3.97 1.58 15.24
N LEU A 347 2.96 1.89 14.42
CA LEU A 347 2.38 0.94 13.48
C LEU A 347 3.37 0.45 12.45
N THR A 348 4.49 1.13 12.21
CA THR A 348 5.53 0.58 11.32
C THR A 348 6.21 -0.63 11.93
N SER A 349 6.19 -0.78 13.26
CA SER A 349 6.81 -1.91 13.95
C SER A 349 6.11 -3.23 13.64
N SER A 350 6.90 -4.30 13.44
CA SER A 350 6.38 -5.67 13.41
C SER A 350 5.64 -6.05 14.70
N ASP A 351 6.05 -5.47 15.82
CA ASP A 351 5.49 -5.78 17.13
C ASP A 351 4.09 -5.18 17.29
N ALA A 352 3.80 -4.04 16.66
CA ALA A 352 2.46 -3.47 16.70
C ALA A 352 1.44 -4.34 15.95
N PHE A 353 1.85 -4.96 14.83
CA PHE A 353 1.03 -5.95 14.14
C PHE A 353 0.75 -7.16 15.05
N TRP A 354 1.81 -7.68 15.68
CA TRP A 354 1.73 -8.90 16.48
C TRP A 354 1.04 -8.71 17.83
N LEU A 355 1.42 -7.72 18.62
CA LEU A 355 0.85 -7.48 19.96
C LEU A 355 -0.64 -7.13 19.89
N LEU A 356 -1.09 -6.47 18.82
CA LEU A 356 -2.50 -6.18 18.61
C LEU A 356 -3.24 -7.31 17.88
N ARG A 357 -2.55 -8.38 17.46
CA ARG A 357 -3.09 -9.48 16.65
C ARG A 357 -4.00 -8.98 15.53
N LEU A 358 -3.45 -8.08 14.72
CA LEU A 358 -4.21 -7.45 13.62
C LEU A 358 -4.69 -8.47 12.58
N ASP A 359 -3.96 -9.58 12.43
CA ASP A 359 -4.35 -10.78 11.67
C ASP A 359 -5.71 -11.33 12.12
N ARG A 360 -5.95 -11.49 13.43
CA ARG A 360 -7.23 -11.98 13.97
C ARG A 360 -8.39 -11.02 13.70
N PHE A 361 -8.13 -9.71 13.68
CA PHE A 361 -9.16 -8.71 13.36
C PHE A 361 -9.55 -8.74 11.89
N SER A 362 -8.59 -8.82 10.99
CA SER A 362 -8.85 -8.94 9.57
C SER A 362 -7.60 -9.38 8.87
N GLU A 363 -7.74 -10.41 8.05
CA GLU A 363 -6.66 -10.83 7.18
C GLU A 363 -6.23 -9.72 6.20
N GLY A 364 -7.06 -8.71 5.93
CA GLY A 364 -6.65 -7.53 5.15
C GLY A 364 -5.41 -6.83 5.71
N PHE A 365 -5.13 -6.96 7.01
CA PHE A 365 -3.92 -6.43 7.64
C PHE A 365 -2.65 -7.17 7.21
N THR A 366 -2.72 -8.45 6.82
CA THR A 366 -1.57 -9.22 6.36
C THR A 366 -1.04 -8.76 5.00
N HIS A 367 -1.83 -7.97 4.26
CA HIS A 367 -1.48 -7.42 2.95
C HIS A 367 -0.82 -6.04 3.02
N ILE A 368 -0.75 -5.43 4.21
CA ILE A 368 -0.22 -4.07 4.39
C ILE A 368 1.31 -4.09 4.43
N GLN A 369 1.92 -3.13 3.73
CA GLN A 369 3.33 -2.81 3.92
C GLN A 369 3.49 -1.85 5.10
N TYR A 370 3.70 -2.37 6.29
CA TYR A 370 3.71 -1.58 7.53
C TYR A 370 4.79 -0.49 7.55
N GLN A 371 5.92 -0.72 6.88
CA GLN A 371 6.96 0.30 6.68
C GLN A 371 6.42 1.62 6.07
N ARG A 372 5.36 1.53 5.24
CA ARG A 372 4.74 2.69 4.58
C ARG A 372 4.06 3.67 5.53
N PHE A 373 3.76 3.26 6.77
CA PHE A 373 3.22 4.19 7.77
C PHE A 373 4.24 5.28 8.14
N LEU A 374 5.55 5.10 7.89
CA LEU A 374 6.55 6.17 8.00
C LEU A 374 6.26 7.35 7.06
N ILE A 375 5.69 7.09 5.87
CA ILE A 375 5.26 8.16 4.96
C ILE A 375 4.17 9.01 5.62
N GLY A 376 3.24 8.35 6.32
CA GLY A 376 2.19 9.01 7.11
C GLY A 376 2.72 9.77 8.33
N ALA A 377 3.77 9.25 8.99
CA ALA A 377 4.36 9.82 10.21
C ALA A 377 5.22 11.07 9.94
N LYS A 378 6.04 11.05 8.87
CA LYS A 378 7.02 12.09 8.52
C LYS A 378 6.46 13.52 8.46
N PRO A 379 5.29 13.80 7.85
CA PRO A 379 4.71 15.15 7.84
C PRO A 379 4.61 15.74 9.25
N GLY A 380 4.14 14.97 10.23
CA GLY A 380 4.03 15.46 11.60
C GLY A 380 5.37 15.47 12.36
N LEU A 381 6.31 14.56 12.07
CA LEU A 381 7.69 14.67 12.60
C LEU A 381 8.33 16.00 12.18
N TYR A 382 8.23 16.35 10.89
CA TYR A 382 8.81 17.59 10.37
C TYR A 382 8.06 18.84 10.85
N LEU A 383 6.75 18.76 11.06
CA LEU A 383 6.00 19.85 11.72
C LEU A 383 6.44 20.05 13.17
N CYS A 384 6.63 18.97 13.93
CA CYS A 384 7.17 19.03 15.29
C CYS A 384 8.58 19.63 15.30
N ALA A 385 9.44 19.24 14.35
CA ALA A 385 10.77 19.84 14.22
C ALA A 385 10.69 21.34 13.91
N GLY A 386 9.83 21.74 12.96
CA GLY A 386 9.58 23.15 12.64
C GLY A 386 9.02 23.94 13.82
N LEU A 387 8.17 23.32 14.64
CA LEU A 387 7.64 23.93 15.87
C LEU A 387 8.77 24.17 16.87
N ALA A 388 9.58 23.16 17.19
CA ALA A 388 10.68 23.28 18.14
C ALA A 388 11.76 24.27 17.68
N ALA A 389 12.06 24.29 16.37
CA ALA A 389 13.04 25.22 15.81
C ALA A 389 12.62 26.68 15.95
N ILE A 390 11.32 27.01 15.87
CA ILE A 390 10.84 28.41 15.80
C ILE A 390 10.14 28.88 17.07
N ALA A 391 9.59 27.97 17.90
CA ALA A 391 8.90 28.34 19.13
C ALA A 391 9.73 29.23 20.07
N PRO A 392 11.04 28.96 20.33
CA PRO A 392 11.88 29.83 21.16
C PRO A 392 11.95 31.27 20.63
N ALA A 393 12.19 31.47 19.33
CA ALA A 393 12.18 32.80 18.72
C ALA A 393 10.79 33.48 18.79
N GLY A 394 9.71 32.71 18.67
CA GLY A 394 8.35 33.21 18.85
C GLY A 394 8.10 33.73 20.26
N TRP A 395 8.51 32.95 21.28
CA TRP A 395 8.43 33.33 22.67
C TRP A 395 9.33 34.52 23.00
N ALA A 396 10.58 34.53 22.51
CA ALA A 396 11.52 35.64 22.63
C ALA A 396 10.90 36.94 22.11
N ARG A 397 10.34 36.90 20.88
CA ARG A 397 9.67 38.06 20.29
C ARG A 397 8.49 38.52 21.14
N ARG A 398 7.66 37.58 21.63
CA ARG A 398 6.50 37.92 22.46
C ARG A 398 6.92 38.56 23.78
N LEU A 399 7.87 37.94 24.50
CA LEU A 399 8.43 38.47 25.74
C LEU A 399 9.02 39.86 25.52
N PHE A 400 9.74 40.07 24.42
CA PHE A 400 10.29 41.38 24.08
C PHE A 400 9.21 42.44 23.82
N LEU A 401 8.14 42.10 23.10
CA LEU A 401 7.03 43.03 22.81
C LEU A 401 6.17 43.30 24.04
N GLU A 402 6.00 42.32 24.92
CA GLU A 402 5.18 42.41 26.14
C GLU A 402 5.99 42.85 27.37
N ARG A 403 7.31 43.10 27.23
CA ARG A 403 8.23 43.32 28.35
C ARG A 403 7.77 44.42 29.30
N GLU A 404 7.19 45.49 28.78
CA GLU A 404 6.73 46.65 29.56
C GLU A 404 5.49 46.34 30.40
N ARG A 405 4.74 45.28 30.05
CA ARG A 405 3.57 44.81 30.79
C ARG A 405 3.90 43.75 31.82
N LEU A 406 5.09 43.16 31.75
CA LEU A 406 5.53 42.14 32.69
C LEU A 406 6.05 42.82 33.95
N ARG A 407 5.78 42.21 35.12
CA ARG A 407 6.27 42.73 36.40
C ARG A 407 7.79 42.94 36.38
N TRP A 408 8.53 42.07 35.70
CA TRP A 408 9.99 41.95 35.76
C TRP A 408 10.64 42.05 34.34
N PRO A 409 10.75 43.25 33.75
CA PRO A 409 11.16 43.46 32.34
C PRO A 409 12.60 43.03 32.04
N VAL A 410 13.50 43.10 33.03
CA VAL A 410 14.91 42.68 32.89
C VAL A 410 15.00 41.18 32.61
N PHE A 411 14.25 40.36 33.35
CA PHE A 411 14.19 38.91 33.13
C PHE A 411 13.58 38.56 31.77
N ALA A 412 12.56 39.29 31.31
CA ALA A 412 12.01 39.11 29.97
C ALA A 412 13.04 39.40 28.87
N THR A 413 13.89 40.40 29.07
CA THR A 413 14.98 40.75 28.15
C THR A 413 16.07 39.67 28.14
N LEU A 414 16.51 39.20 29.31
CA LEU A 414 17.47 38.10 29.44
C LEU A 414 16.94 36.81 28.80
N ALA A 415 15.68 36.44 29.06
CA ALA A 415 15.03 35.28 28.45
C ALA A 415 14.96 35.41 26.92
N THR A 416 14.67 36.61 26.40
CA THR A 416 14.69 36.89 24.96
C THR A 416 16.07 36.65 24.35
N LEU A 417 17.13 37.15 25.01
CA LEU A 417 18.52 36.98 24.57
C LEU A 417 18.98 35.52 24.61
N LEU A 418 18.40 34.68 25.47
CA LEU A 418 18.70 33.25 25.53
C LEU A 418 17.90 32.43 24.49
N LEU A 419 16.62 32.74 24.30
CA LEU A 419 15.71 31.96 23.46
C LEU A 419 15.96 32.13 21.95
N ALA A 420 16.32 33.34 21.49
CA ALA A 420 16.54 33.57 20.05
C ALA A 420 17.76 32.79 19.50
N PRO A 421 18.92 32.74 20.18
CA PRO A 421 20.05 31.90 19.77
C PRO A 421 19.72 30.40 19.73
N ILE A 422 18.84 29.89 20.61
CA ILE A 422 18.42 28.48 20.59
C ILE A 422 17.73 28.15 19.27
N SER A 423 16.80 29.00 18.83
CA SER A 423 16.14 28.84 17.53
C SER A 423 17.12 28.91 16.37
N ALA A 424 18.05 29.86 16.39
CA ALA A 424 19.07 29.99 15.34
C ALA A 424 19.99 28.76 15.29
N ALA A 425 20.47 28.29 16.44
CA ALA A 425 21.30 27.09 16.54
C ALA A 425 20.57 25.84 16.04
N ALA A 426 19.31 25.65 16.43
CA ALA A 426 18.49 24.53 15.94
C ALA A 426 18.31 24.59 14.42
N CYS A 427 18.01 25.76 13.85
CA CYS A 427 17.87 25.92 12.40
C CYS A 427 19.19 25.67 11.67
N LEU A 428 20.32 26.19 12.16
CA LEU A 428 21.63 25.96 11.57
C LEU A 428 22.04 24.48 11.62
N TRP A 429 21.77 23.80 12.73
CA TRP A 429 22.04 22.37 12.86
C TRP A 429 21.18 21.55 11.88
N LEU A 430 19.88 21.84 11.79
CA LEU A 430 18.99 21.21 10.83
C LEU A 430 19.49 21.39 9.39
N VAL A 431 19.87 22.61 9.01
CA VAL A 431 20.38 22.91 7.65
C VAL A 431 21.68 22.18 7.37
N ALA A 432 22.64 22.22 8.29
CA ALA A 432 23.95 21.58 8.11
C ALA A 432 23.83 20.06 7.96
N ASP A 433 23.08 19.41 8.85
CA ASP A 433 22.92 17.95 8.87
C ASP A 433 22.05 17.44 7.70
N THR A 434 20.98 18.17 7.36
CA THR A 434 20.16 17.86 6.18
C THR A 434 20.99 18.00 4.91
N ARG A 435 21.80 19.05 4.76
CA ARG A 435 22.68 19.22 3.60
C ARG A 435 23.71 18.10 3.49
N ALA A 436 24.31 17.68 4.60
CA ALA A 436 25.25 16.55 4.63
C ALA A 436 24.56 15.26 4.16
N THR A 437 23.39 14.97 4.71
CA THR A 437 22.56 13.81 4.34
C THR A 437 22.14 13.85 2.86
N MET A 438 21.71 15.01 2.36
CA MET A 438 21.37 15.20 0.94
C MET A 438 22.56 14.89 0.03
N SER A 439 23.77 15.33 0.41
CA SER A 439 24.98 15.06 -0.35
C SER A 439 25.38 13.60 -0.32
N GLU A 440 25.22 12.93 0.84
CA GLU A 440 25.55 11.50 1.01
C GLU A 440 24.65 10.60 0.17
N TYR A 441 23.36 10.94 0.06
CA TYR A 441 22.34 10.14 -0.63
C TYR A 441 21.87 10.74 -1.96
N GLU A 442 22.65 11.66 -2.53
CA GLU A 442 22.42 12.24 -3.86
C GLU A 442 21.02 12.86 -4.04
N VAL A 443 20.46 13.45 -2.99
CA VAL A 443 19.19 14.19 -3.07
C VAL A 443 19.37 15.41 -3.97
N GLY A 444 18.52 15.54 -4.97
CA GLY A 444 18.67 16.51 -6.07
C GLY A 444 19.23 15.91 -7.36
N SER A 445 19.68 14.65 -7.35
CA SER A 445 20.09 13.92 -8.55
C SER A 445 18.91 13.17 -9.15
N VAL A 446 18.29 13.73 -10.18
CA VAL A 446 17.21 13.07 -10.93
C VAL A 446 17.80 12.27 -12.08
N GLN A 447 17.50 10.98 -12.14
CA GLN A 447 17.88 10.15 -13.28
C GLN A 447 17.03 10.53 -14.51
N THR A 448 17.65 11.19 -15.49
CA THR A 448 17.01 11.58 -16.76
C THR A 448 17.39 10.68 -17.93
N GLN A 449 18.33 9.75 -17.74
CA GLN A 449 18.72 8.74 -18.72
C GLN A 449 18.07 7.40 -18.37
N ARG A 450 17.65 6.61 -19.37
CA ARG A 450 17.07 5.27 -19.11
C ARG A 450 18.06 4.33 -18.43
N VAL A 451 19.33 4.44 -18.80
CA VAL A 451 20.44 3.70 -18.22
C VAL A 451 21.49 4.72 -17.77
N PRO A 452 21.73 4.88 -16.45
CA PRO A 452 22.70 5.85 -15.95
C PRO A 452 24.08 5.67 -16.60
N ASN A 453 24.70 6.78 -16.98
CA ASN A 453 26.03 6.83 -17.61
C ASN A 453 26.09 6.15 -18.99
N ASN A 454 24.98 6.07 -19.72
CA ASN A 454 24.92 5.47 -21.05
C ASN A 454 23.97 6.25 -21.98
N PRO A 455 24.33 7.47 -22.41
CA PRO A 455 23.47 8.33 -23.23
C PRO A 455 23.15 7.72 -24.60
N GLU A 456 24.03 6.89 -25.16
CA GLU A 456 23.80 6.21 -26.44
C GLU A 456 22.64 5.20 -26.36
N PHE A 457 22.31 4.72 -25.17
CA PHE A 457 21.17 3.81 -24.97
C PHE A 457 19.83 4.47 -25.35
N ASP A 458 19.67 5.78 -25.18
CA ASP A 458 18.41 6.45 -25.53
C ASP A 458 18.20 6.48 -27.05
N ALA A 459 19.29 6.63 -27.83
CA ALA A 459 19.24 6.53 -29.29
C ALA A 459 18.98 5.07 -29.74
N ASP A 460 19.65 4.10 -29.11
CA ASP A 460 19.39 2.66 -29.31
C ASP A 460 17.91 2.33 -29.04
N TYR A 461 17.35 2.88 -27.96
CA TYR A 461 15.96 2.68 -27.55
C TYR A 461 14.98 3.25 -28.57
N GLN A 462 15.23 4.46 -29.08
CA GLN A 462 14.40 5.06 -30.14
C GLN A 462 14.44 4.23 -31.43
N ALA A 463 15.60 3.73 -31.83
CA ALA A 463 15.72 2.85 -32.98
C ALA A 463 14.96 1.52 -32.76
N PHE A 464 15.05 0.97 -31.54
CA PHE A 464 14.29 -0.21 -31.15
C PHE A 464 12.77 0.02 -31.20
N THR A 465 12.25 1.13 -30.65
CA THR A 465 10.80 1.38 -30.66
C THR A 465 10.28 1.65 -32.06
N ALA A 466 11.05 2.31 -32.92
CA ALA A 466 10.70 2.47 -34.34
C ALA A 466 10.61 1.11 -35.06
N TRP A 467 11.62 0.25 -34.88
CA TRP A 467 11.60 -1.11 -35.44
C TRP A 467 10.43 -1.93 -34.89
N ALA A 468 10.19 -1.90 -33.57
CA ALA A 468 9.12 -2.66 -32.95
C ALA A 468 7.74 -2.20 -33.43
N ARG A 469 7.57 -0.89 -33.68
CA ARG A 469 6.35 -0.33 -34.26
C ARG A 469 6.13 -0.84 -35.68
N GLU A 470 7.16 -0.81 -36.53
CA GLU A 470 7.09 -1.34 -37.89
C GLU A 470 6.70 -2.83 -37.89
N GLN A 471 7.35 -3.65 -37.06
CA GLN A 471 7.03 -5.07 -36.93
C GLN A 471 5.59 -5.31 -36.48
N TRP A 472 5.06 -4.44 -35.61
CA TRP A 472 3.69 -4.50 -35.16
C TRP A 472 2.71 -4.13 -36.28
N ASP A 473 3.00 -3.08 -37.03
CA ASP A 473 2.14 -2.62 -38.14
C ASP A 473 2.10 -3.62 -39.30
N THR A 474 3.18 -4.40 -39.53
CA THR A 474 3.26 -5.42 -40.60
C THR A 474 2.99 -6.85 -40.10
N ARG A 475 2.42 -7.03 -38.91
CA ARG A 475 2.21 -8.37 -38.33
C ARG A 475 1.07 -9.12 -39.02
N GLU A 476 1.25 -10.42 -39.18
CA GLU A 476 0.18 -11.32 -39.64
C GLU A 476 -0.78 -11.71 -38.51
N HIS A 477 -0.27 -11.78 -37.29
CA HIS A 477 -1.00 -12.14 -36.08
C HIS A 477 -0.50 -11.31 -34.89
N ASP A 478 -1.37 -11.10 -33.90
CA ASP A 478 -1.00 -10.45 -32.65
C ASP A 478 0.03 -11.30 -31.89
N TYR A 479 1.03 -10.63 -31.31
CA TYR A 479 2.10 -11.25 -30.52
C TYR A 479 2.56 -10.33 -29.39
N ARG A 480 3.39 -10.85 -28.49
CA ARG A 480 4.02 -10.07 -27.42
C ARG A 480 5.53 -9.94 -27.58
N LEU A 481 6.07 -8.83 -27.08
CA LEU A 481 7.49 -8.67 -26.79
C LEU A 481 7.77 -9.06 -25.34
N ALA A 482 8.66 -10.02 -25.11
CA ALA A 482 9.16 -10.30 -23.77
C ALA A 482 10.44 -9.50 -23.51
N VAL A 483 10.49 -8.69 -22.45
CA VAL A 483 11.66 -7.93 -22.06
C VAL A 483 12.37 -8.61 -20.91
N ARG A 484 13.62 -8.99 -21.13
CA ARG A 484 14.54 -9.52 -20.12
C ARG A 484 15.55 -8.46 -19.70
N ASP A 485 15.43 -8.02 -18.46
CA ASP A 485 16.38 -7.11 -17.84
C ASP A 485 16.54 -7.43 -16.34
N ALA A 486 17.31 -6.63 -15.59
CA ALA A 486 17.37 -6.73 -14.14
C ALA A 486 15.96 -6.64 -13.52
N ARG A 487 15.70 -7.45 -12.48
CA ARG A 487 14.34 -7.62 -11.89
C ARG A 487 13.60 -6.31 -11.64
N ASN A 488 14.28 -5.29 -11.12
CA ASN A 488 13.68 -3.98 -10.79
C ASN A 488 13.97 -2.87 -11.84
N SER A 489 14.54 -3.23 -12.99
CA SER A 489 14.73 -2.28 -14.10
C SER A 489 13.44 -2.15 -14.91
N HIS A 490 12.96 -0.93 -15.12
CA HIS A 490 11.74 -0.67 -15.88
C HIS A 490 12.00 0.15 -17.15
N ALA A 491 13.24 0.16 -17.64
CA ALA A 491 13.67 1.03 -18.74
C ALA A 491 12.88 0.89 -20.06
N PHE A 492 12.16 -0.23 -20.23
CA PHE A 492 11.35 -0.53 -21.41
C PHE A 492 9.84 -0.53 -21.15
N MET A 493 9.36 -0.24 -19.94
CA MET A 493 7.94 -0.40 -19.62
C MET A 493 7.03 0.63 -20.29
N ASP A 494 7.61 1.68 -20.85
CA ASP A 494 6.98 2.71 -21.69
C ASP A 494 7.04 2.42 -23.19
N ALA A 495 7.66 1.31 -23.63
CA ALA A 495 7.68 0.94 -25.04
C ALA A 495 6.26 0.85 -25.67
N PRO A 496 5.22 0.32 -24.99
CA PRO A 496 3.90 0.20 -25.58
C PRO A 496 3.24 1.54 -25.93
N VAL A 497 3.66 2.63 -25.26
CA VAL A 497 3.21 4.00 -25.60
C VAL A 497 3.60 4.36 -27.03
N TRP A 498 4.76 3.87 -27.48
CA TRP A 498 5.36 4.23 -28.77
C TRP A 498 5.13 3.15 -29.84
N THR A 499 5.07 1.88 -29.45
CA THR A 499 4.98 0.75 -30.38
C THR A 499 3.56 0.25 -30.58
N ALA A 500 2.65 0.51 -29.63
CA ALA A 500 1.35 -0.18 -29.48
C ALA A 500 1.45 -1.71 -29.35
N THR A 501 2.66 -2.27 -29.25
CA THR A 501 2.88 -3.71 -29.11
C THR A 501 2.70 -4.12 -27.66
N PRO A 502 1.86 -5.12 -27.36
CA PRO A 502 1.75 -5.66 -26.01
C PRO A 502 3.09 -6.24 -25.54
N GLN A 503 3.38 -6.07 -24.26
CA GLN A 503 4.67 -6.37 -23.67
C GLN A 503 4.52 -7.22 -22.43
N TYR A 504 5.48 -8.11 -22.24
CA TYR A 504 5.68 -8.87 -21.02
C TYR A 504 7.07 -8.55 -20.46
N LYS A 505 7.18 -8.20 -19.17
CA LYS A 505 8.48 -8.07 -18.51
C LYS A 505 8.80 -9.34 -17.74
N ILE A 506 9.96 -9.91 -18.01
CA ILE A 506 10.54 -10.98 -17.20
C ILE A 506 11.17 -10.32 -15.97
N GLY A 507 10.41 -10.26 -14.88
CA GLY A 507 10.80 -9.62 -13.64
C GLY A 507 9.64 -8.82 -13.03
N PHE A 508 9.93 -8.11 -11.95
CA PHE A 508 8.92 -7.37 -11.21
C PHE A 508 8.34 -6.20 -12.02
N THR A 509 7.02 -6.09 -12.09
CA THR A 509 6.35 -4.93 -12.68
C THR A 509 5.45 -4.26 -11.62
N PRO A 510 5.74 -3.00 -11.25
CA PRO A 510 4.95 -2.23 -10.30
C PRO A 510 3.73 -1.60 -10.97
N GLY A 511 3.05 -0.68 -10.27
CA GLY A 511 2.03 0.18 -10.88
C GLY A 511 0.65 -0.44 -11.07
N ASP A 512 0.49 -1.73 -10.81
CA ASP A 512 -0.83 -2.36 -10.68
C ASP A 512 -0.84 -3.38 -9.54
N ASN A 513 -1.98 -3.47 -8.86
CA ASN A 513 -2.20 -4.42 -7.78
C ASN A 513 -2.80 -5.73 -8.27
N PHE A 514 -2.95 -5.98 -9.57
CA PHE A 514 -3.47 -7.25 -10.05
C PHE A 514 -2.56 -8.43 -9.69
N VAL A 515 -3.17 -9.58 -9.41
CA VAL A 515 -2.50 -10.79 -8.92
C VAL A 515 -1.72 -11.54 -10.01
N HIS A 516 -2.27 -11.63 -11.22
CA HIS A 516 -1.73 -12.43 -12.34
C HIS A 516 -0.56 -11.75 -13.08
N LYS A 517 0.54 -11.54 -12.36
CA LYS A 517 1.76 -10.87 -12.86
C LYS A 517 2.95 -11.83 -12.86
N PRO A 518 3.10 -12.65 -13.91
CA PRO A 518 4.30 -13.50 -14.03
C PRO A 518 5.58 -12.67 -13.97
N GLU A 519 6.64 -13.20 -13.37
CA GLU A 519 8.00 -12.61 -13.44
C GLU A 519 9.02 -13.61 -14.03
N SER A 520 8.56 -14.78 -14.51
CA SER A 520 9.41 -15.90 -14.94
C SER A 520 9.79 -15.84 -16.43
N ALA A 521 10.91 -16.48 -16.77
CA ALA A 521 11.33 -16.70 -18.15
C ALA A 521 11.03 -18.12 -18.66
N ASN A 522 10.15 -18.86 -17.96
CA ASN A 522 9.78 -20.22 -18.35
C ASN A 522 9.27 -20.24 -19.81
N ARG A 523 9.78 -21.19 -20.60
CA ARG A 523 9.43 -21.34 -22.01
C ARG A 523 7.93 -21.54 -22.23
N GLU A 524 7.28 -22.37 -21.42
CA GLU A 524 5.85 -22.66 -21.52
C GLU A 524 5.01 -21.39 -21.28
N LEU A 525 5.37 -20.60 -20.27
CA LEU A 525 4.76 -19.30 -20.01
C LEU A 525 4.92 -18.36 -21.21
N LEU A 526 6.12 -18.27 -21.80
CA LEU A 526 6.35 -17.43 -22.99
C LEU A 526 5.56 -17.92 -24.21
N ASP A 527 5.40 -19.25 -24.35
CA ASP A 527 4.57 -19.86 -25.39
C ASP A 527 3.10 -19.49 -25.23
N LYS A 528 2.53 -19.68 -24.02
CA LYS A 528 1.14 -19.31 -23.72
C LYS A 528 0.88 -17.80 -23.84
N LEU A 529 1.88 -16.96 -23.55
CA LEU A 529 1.79 -15.50 -23.75
C LEU A 529 1.80 -15.08 -25.23
N GLY A 530 2.08 -15.97 -26.17
CA GLY A 530 2.23 -15.60 -27.58
C GLY A 530 3.48 -14.74 -27.84
N VAL A 531 4.57 -14.98 -27.11
CA VAL A 531 5.81 -14.19 -27.26
C VAL A 531 6.50 -14.55 -28.57
N ARG A 532 6.73 -13.54 -29.41
CA ARG A 532 7.47 -13.70 -30.67
C ARG A 532 8.93 -13.32 -30.51
N TRP A 533 9.19 -12.23 -29.81
CA TRP A 533 10.53 -11.66 -29.66
C TRP A 533 10.91 -11.49 -28.19
N ILE A 534 12.15 -11.81 -27.87
CA ILE A 534 12.77 -11.53 -26.57
C ILE A 534 13.74 -10.36 -26.76
N VAL A 535 13.45 -9.26 -26.08
CA VAL A 535 14.28 -8.05 -26.03
C VAL A 535 15.12 -8.10 -24.77
N SER A 536 16.42 -7.84 -24.87
CA SER A 536 17.29 -7.81 -23.70
C SER A 536 18.41 -6.79 -23.87
N ARG A 537 19.05 -6.41 -22.75
CA ARG A 537 20.27 -5.60 -22.78
C ARG A 537 21.49 -6.52 -22.87
N ASP A 538 22.31 -6.33 -23.90
CA ASP A 538 23.62 -6.95 -24.03
C ASP A 538 24.69 -5.93 -23.64
N ARG A 539 25.54 -6.28 -22.66
CA ARG A 539 26.65 -5.43 -22.23
C ARG A 539 27.83 -5.48 -23.20
N GLN A 540 27.90 -6.49 -24.06
CA GLN A 540 28.95 -6.61 -25.08
C GLN A 540 28.49 -5.94 -26.37
N ARG A 541 29.10 -4.80 -26.70
CA ARG A 541 28.94 -4.17 -28.01
C ARG A 541 29.68 -4.99 -29.07
N GLY A 542 28.99 -5.34 -30.14
CA GLY A 542 29.57 -6.12 -31.23
C GLY A 542 28.59 -6.35 -32.38
N GLN A 543 29.06 -7.02 -33.42
CA GLN A 543 28.25 -7.44 -34.56
C GLN A 543 27.12 -8.37 -34.11
N ALA A 544 26.01 -8.35 -34.85
CA ALA A 544 24.87 -9.22 -34.60
C ALA A 544 25.33 -10.69 -34.57
N ARG A 545 24.96 -11.41 -33.51
CA ARG A 545 25.26 -12.85 -33.40
C ARG A 545 24.30 -13.63 -34.29
N THR A 546 24.66 -14.85 -34.67
CA THR A 546 23.94 -15.76 -35.59
C THR A 546 22.47 -16.08 -35.21
N HIS A 547 21.95 -15.55 -34.12
CA HIS A 547 20.61 -15.79 -33.59
C HIS A 547 19.87 -14.50 -33.18
N GLU A 548 20.36 -13.34 -33.59
CA GLU A 548 19.72 -12.04 -33.37
C GLU A 548 18.96 -11.62 -34.63
N VAL A 549 17.71 -11.19 -34.47
CA VAL A 549 16.91 -10.66 -35.60
C VAL A 549 17.15 -9.17 -35.78
N ALA A 550 17.42 -8.47 -34.68
CA ALA A 550 17.79 -7.06 -34.70
C ALA A 550 18.73 -6.73 -33.52
N ARG A 551 19.55 -5.71 -33.71
CA ARG A 551 20.42 -5.13 -32.68
C ARG A 551 20.46 -3.61 -32.85
N PHE A 552 20.27 -2.90 -31.74
CA PHE A 552 20.34 -1.45 -31.63
C PHE A 552 21.33 -1.14 -30.52
N GLY A 553 22.62 -1.06 -30.86
CA GLY A 553 23.72 -0.94 -29.91
C GLY A 553 23.68 -2.00 -28.79
N ASN A 554 23.25 -1.57 -27.59
CA ASN A 554 23.16 -2.43 -26.40
C ASN A 554 21.82 -3.19 -26.27
N ILE A 555 20.84 -2.93 -27.14
CA ILE A 555 19.54 -3.60 -27.16
C ILE A 555 19.60 -4.71 -28.21
N VAL A 556 19.30 -5.94 -27.79
CA VAL A 556 19.29 -7.10 -28.69
C VAL A 556 17.91 -7.71 -28.73
N VAL A 557 17.48 -8.09 -29.93
CA VAL A 557 16.20 -8.76 -30.16
C VAL A 557 16.45 -10.14 -30.73
N LYS A 558 15.90 -11.16 -30.06
CA LYS A 558 16.04 -12.57 -30.43
C LYS A 558 14.68 -13.18 -30.71
N PRO A 559 14.58 -14.14 -31.66
CA PRO A 559 13.37 -14.95 -31.78
C PRO A 559 13.18 -15.76 -30.52
N HIS A 560 11.95 -15.80 -30.01
CA HIS A 560 11.56 -16.85 -29.09
C HIS A 560 11.56 -18.18 -29.84
N ARG A 561 12.24 -19.21 -29.30
CA ARG A 561 12.40 -20.52 -29.95
C ARG A 561 11.30 -21.51 -29.56
N GLY A 562 10.26 -21.04 -28.89
CA GLY A 562 9.13 -21.86 -28.48
C GLY A 562 8.07 -22.03 -29.56
N GLN A 563 6.92 -22.56 -29.17
CA GLN A 563 5.73 -22.69 -30.02
C GLN A 563 4.65 -21.78 -29.45
N PRO A 564 4.61 -20.50 -29.85
CA PRO A 564 3.61 -19.56 -29.38
C PRO A 564 2.20 -20.12 -29.57
N LYS A 565 1.40 -20.09 -28.52
CA LYS A 565 0.00 -20.48 -28.58
C LYS A 565 -0.83 -19.32 -29.15
N PRO A 566 -1.90 -19.62 -29.90
CA PRO A 566 -2.89 -18.61 -30.25
C PRO A 566 -3.60 -18.07 -29.00
N LEU A 567 -4.41 -17.02 -29.16
CA LEU A 567 -5.17 -16.42 -28.05
C LEU A 567 -6.10 -17.41 -27.35
N ALA A 568 -6.56 -18.45 -28.03
CA ALA A 568 -7.34 -19.54 -27.43
C ALA A 568 -6.96 -20.87 -28.08
N TRP A 569 -6.91 -21.94 -27.29
CA TRP A 569 -6.60 -23.29 -27.77
C TRP A 569 -7.42 -24.35 -27.02
N LEU A 570 -7.46 -25.56 -27.57
CA LEU A 570 -8.00 -26.74 -26.90
C LEU A 570 -6.86 -27.56 -26.30
N GLU A 571 -7.13 -28.11 -25.13
CA GLU A 571 -6.35 -29.19 -24.54
C GLU A 571 -7.24 -30.42 -24.47
N GLY A 572 -6.82 -31.51 -25.12
CA GLY A 572 -7.67 -32.65 -25.46
C GLY A 572 -7.97 -32.71 -26.97
N GLY A 573 -8.80 -33.66 -27.39
CA GLY A 573 -9.19 -33.81 -28.79
C GLY A 573 -10.27 -32.83 -29.24
N GLY A 574 -10.18 -32.42 -30.51
CA GLY A 574 -11.10 -31.48 -31.16
C GLY A 574 -10.35 -30.43 -32.00
N GLN A 575 -11.09 -29.49 -32.59
CA GLN A 575 -10.54 -28.34 -33.31
C GLN A 575 -11.14 -27.04 -32.79
N LEU A 576 -10.35 -25.96 -32.81
CA LEU A 576 -10.78 -24.62 -32.42
C LEU A 576 -10.41 -23.60 -33.49
N GLU A 577 -11.39 -22.80 -33.90
CA GLU A 577 -11.26 -21.70 -34.84
C GLU A 577 -11.51 -20.37 -34.10
N LEU A 578 -10.55 -19.44 -34.14
CA LEU A 578 -10.73 -18.10 -33.58
C LEU A 578 -11.55 -17.25 -34.55
N LEU A 579 -12.81 -16.97 -34.21
CA LEU A 579 -13.73 -16.19 -35.03
C LEU A 579 -13.52 -14.68 -34.88
N HIS A 580 -13.29 -14.22 -33.65
CA HIS A 580 -13.13 -12.80 -33.34
C HIS A 580 -12.30 -12.61 -32.07
N ALA A 581 -11.45 -11.60 -32.06
CA ALA A 581 -10.67 -11.20 -30.90
C ALA A 581 -10.56 -9.68 -30.82
N ASP A 582 -11.19 -9.08 -29.81
CA ASP A 582 -11.01 -7.70 -29.38
C ASP A 582 -10.91 -7.67 -27.85
N LEU A 583 -9.72 -7.91 -27.33
CA LEU A 583 -9.50 -7.94 -25.87
C LEU A 583 -9.76 -6.59 -25.21
N ARG A 584 -9.50 -5.47 -25.90
CA ARG A 584 -9.71 -4.13 -25.33
C ARG A 584 -11.20 -3.78 -25.30
N GLY A 585 -11.95 -4.17 -26.34
CA GLY A 585 -13.41 -4.15 -26.37
C GLY A 585 -14.05 -5.22 -25.48
N GLY A 586 -13.27 -6.20 -25.01
CA GLY A 586 -13.71 -7.20 -24.06
C GLY A 586 -14.48 -8.36 -24.70
N LEU A 587 -14.09 -8.81 -25.89
CA LEU A 587 -14.76 -9.89 -26.60
C LEU A 587 -13.77 -10.85 -27.26
N VAL A 588 -13.93 -12.14 -27.01
CA VAL A 588 -13.29 -13.23 -27.77
C VAL A 588 -14.37 -14.23 -28.16
N ARG A 589 -14.39 -14.63 -29.44
CA ARG A 589 -15.29 -15.67 -29.94
C ARG A 589 -14.49 -16.75 -30.62
N VAL A 590 -14.75 -17.99 -30.22
CA VAL A 590 -14.12 -19.16 -30.83
C VAL A 590 -15.21 -20.16 -31.20
N ARG A 591 -14.99 -20.89 -32.29
CA ARG A 591 -15.82 -22.03 -32.67
C ARG A 591 -15.05 -23.30 -32.34
N VAL A 592 -15.73 -24.28 -31.77
CA VAL A 592 -15.16 -25.59 -31.46
C VAL A 592 -15.86 -26.68 -32.26
N HIS A 593 -15.09 -27.65 -32.72
CA HIS A 593 -15.55 -28.80 -33.49
C HIS A 593 -15.07 -30.09 -32.86
N ASP A 594 -15.94 -31.09 -32.88
CA ASP A 594 -15.63 -32.49 -32.58
C ASP A 594 -14.89 -32.67 -31.24
N VAL A 595 -15.41 -32.01 -30.20
CA VAL A 595 -14.82 -31.97 -28.86
C VAL A 595 -14.93 -33.36 -28.21
N GLU A 596 -13.78 -33.94 -27.86
CA GLU A 596 -13.71 -35.21 -27.15
C GLU A 596 -14.04 -35.06 -25.65
N ALA A 597 -14.35 -36.18 -24.98
CA ALA A 597 -14.60 -36.17 -23.55
C ALA A 597 -13.35 -35.72 -22.76
N GLY A 598 -13.52 -34.79 -21.83
CA GLY A 598 -12.43 -34.22 -21.02
C GLY A 598 -11.62 -33.13 -21.72
N ALA A 599 -11.99 -32.74 -22.95
CA ALA A 599 -11.36 -31.61 -23.60
C ALA A 599 -11.75 -30.29 -22.92
N ARG A 600 -10.78 -29.38 -22.79
CA ARG A 600 -10.95 -28.07 -22.19
C ARG A 600 -10.49 -26.97 -23.15
N VAL A 601 -11.20 -25.85 -23.15
CA VAL A 601 -10.78 -24.63 -23.84
C VAL A 601 -9.98 -23.77 -22.87
N VAL A 602 -8.88 -23.20 -23.34
CA VAL A 602 -8.06 -22.25 -22.59
C VAL A 602 -7.93 -20.97 -23.39
N PHE A 603 -8.15 -19.83 -22.73
CA PHE A 603 -7.94 -18.51 -23.27
C PHE A 603 -6.65 -17.92 -22.68
N GLY A 604 -5.78 -17.36 -23.52
CA GLY A 604 -4.60 -16.58 -23.15
C GLY A 604 -4.95 -15.23 -22.53
N VAL A 605 -5.87 -15.24 -21.56
CA VAL A 605 -6.44 -14.10 -20.85
C VAL A 605 -6.38 -14.43 -19.36
N ALA A 606 -5.85 -13.49 -18.56
CA ALA A 606 -5.73 -13.72 -17.13
C ALA A 606 -7.09 -13.81 -16.44
N GLY A 607 -7.21 -14.65 -15.43
CA GLY A 607 -8.44 -14.82 -14.65
C GLY A 607 -8.91 -13.52 -13.98
N TYR A 608 -10.13 -13.06 -14.29
CA TYR A 608 -10.76 -11.94 -13.62
C TYR A 608 -12.29 -12.05 -13.68
N PRO A 609 -13.03 -11.83 -12.58
CA PRO A 609 -14.44 -12.25 -12.44
C PRO A 609 -15.41 -11.40 -13.26
N ARG A 610 -14.95 -10.38 -13.98
CA ARG A 610 -15.75 -9.63 -14.96
C ARG A 610 -15.83 -10.33 -16.32
N TRP A 611 -15.00 -11.34 -16.56
CA TRP A 611 -15.15 -12.19 -17.73
C TRP A 611 -16.30 -13.18 -17.52
N GLN A 612 -17.18 -13.24 -18.50
CA GLN A 612 -18.28 -14.19 -18.60
C GLN A 612 -18.03 -15.06 -19.81
N LEU A 613 -18.19 -16.37 -19.64
CA LEU A 613 -18.09 -17.34 -20.73
C LEU A 613 -19.48 -17.90 -21.03
N SER A 614 -19.77 -18.09 -22.31
CA SER A 614 -21.01 -18.73 -22.76
C SER A 614 -20.73 -19.68 -23.91
N LEU A 615 -21.53 -20.74 -24.03
CA LEU A 615 -21.53 -21.72 -25.12
C LEU A 615 -22.88 -21.65 -25.83
N ASN A 616 -22.88 -21.21 -27.10
CA ASN A 616 -24.10 -20.95 -27.88
C ASN A 616 -25.09 -20.01 -27.19
N GLY A 617 -24.58 -19.05 -26.40
CA GLY A 617 -25.38 -18.07 -25.66
C GLY A 617 -25.78 -18.51 -24.25
N GLU A 618 -25.63 -19.79 -23.90
CA GLU A 618 -25.87 -20.28 -22.55
C GLU A 618 -24.63 -20.08 -21.67
N PRO A 619 -24.75 -19.60 -20.42
CA PRO A 619 -23.60 -19.42 -19.54
C PRO A 619 -22.83 -20.73 -19.33
N LEU A 620 -21.49 -20.65 -19.44
CA LEU A 620 -20.58 -21.74 -19.16
C LEU A 620 -19.66 -21.33 -18.01
N GLU A 621 -19.55 -22.17 -16.99
CA GLU A 621 -18.63 -21.93 -15.88
C GLU A 621 -17.18 -22.02 -16.37
N TRP A 622 -16.33 -21.14 -15.84
CA TRP A 622 -14.91 -21.15 -16.11
C TRP A 622 -14.15 -21.08 -14.80
N PHE A 623 -12.95 -21.63 -14.82
CA PHE A 623 -12.02 -21.67 -13.70
C PHE A 623 -10.67 -21.09 -14.12
N GLU A 624 -9.87 -20.75 -13.13
CA GLU A 624 -8.52 -20.27 -13.30
C GLU A 624 -7.54 -21.45 -13.37
N ASP A 625 -6.92 -21.65 -14.53
CA ASP A 625 -5.96 -22.74 -14.79
C ASP A 625 -4.52 -22.20 -14.76
N PRO A 626 -3.62 -22.80 -13.95
CA PRO A 626 -2.21 -22.43 -13.93
C PRO A 626 -1.54 -22.41 -15.29
N VAL A 627 -0.76 -21.35 -15.56
CA VAL A 627 0.01 -21.29 -16.82
C VAL A 627 1.12 -22.34 -16.87
N HIS A 628 1.65 -22.76 -15.72
CA HIS A 628 2.68 -23.79 -15.64
C HIS A 628 2.71 -24.39 -14.23
N GLY A 629 3.30 -25.58 -14.10
CA GLY A 629 3.33 -26.34 -12.85
C GLY A 629 2.08 -27.19 -12.65
N ASP A 630 2.03 -27.90 -11.52
CA ASP A 630 1.07 -28.98 -11.27
C ASP A 630 -0.06 -28.58 -10.30
N ALA A 631 -0.26 -27.26 -10.07
CA ALA A 631 -1.35 -26.82 -9.19
C ALA A 631 -2.71 -27.13 -9.82
N ALA A 632 -3.68 -27.43 -8.95
CA ALA A 632 -5.05 -27.65 -9.38
C ALA A 632 -5.68 -26.34 -9.90
N PRO A 633 -6.58 -26.43 -10.89
CA PRO A 633 -7.39 -25.28 -11.28
C PRO A 633 -8.28 -24.80 -10.13
N ILE A 634 -8.59 -23.50 -10.09
CA ILE A 634 -9.39 -22.90 -9.02
C ILE A 634 -10.65 -22.21 -9.54
N SER A 635 -11.78 -22.44 -8.87
CA SER A 635 -13.03 -21.73 -9.15
C SER A 635 -12.98 -20.27 -8.66
N LEU A 636 -13.84 -19.42 -9.21
CA LEU A 636 -13.93 -18.03 -8.76
C LEU A 636 -14.45 -17.89 -7.32
N GLU A 637 -15.27 -18.84 -6.88
CA GLU A 637 -15.77 -18.88 -5.51
C GLU A 637 -14.66 -19.23 -4.53
N ALA A 638 -13.88 -20.28 -4.82
CA ALA A 638 -12.72 -20.68 -4.04
C ALA A 638 -11.69 -19.54 -3.91
N ARG A 639 -11.41 -18.79 -5.00
CA ARG A 639 -10.54 -17.60 -4.92
C ARG A 639 -11.14 -16.51 -4.02
N ARG A 640 -12.45 -16.27 -4.06
CA ARG A 640 -13.12 -15.28 -3.18
C ARG A 640 -13.09 -15.70 -1.72
N ALA A 641 -13.21 -17.01 -1.44
CA ALA A 641 -13.03 -17.59 -0.12
C ALA A 641 -11.57 -17.47 0.35
N GLY A 642 -10.64 -17.34 -0.60
CA GLY A 642 -9.22 -17.11 -0.34
C GLY A 642 -8.41 -18.40 -0.26
N GLU A 643 -8.87 -19.46 -0.93
CA GLU A 643 -8.19 -20.76 -1.02
C GLU A 643 -6.87 -20.67 -1.81
N LEU A 644 -6.78 -19.78 -2.80
CA LEU A 644 -5.52 -19.34 -3.42
C LEU A 644 -5.43 -17.82 -3.37
N ARG A 645 -4.27 -17.30 -2.98
CA ARG A 645 -4.08 -15.85 -2.79
C ARG A 645 -2.78 -15.44 -3.42
N GLY A 646 -2.86 -15.16 -4.70
CA GLY A 646 -1.65 -14.90 -5.45
C GLY A 646 -0.74 -13.84 -4.85
N GLY A 647 0.48 -14.29 -4.61
CA GLY A 647 1.64 -13.47 -4.33
C GLY A 647 2.44 -13.21 -5.60
N LYS A 648 3.49 -12.40 -5.47
CA LYS A 648 4.45 -12.18 -6.56
C LYS A 648 5.14 -13.49 -6.94
N ALA A 649 5.64 -13.52 -8.18
CA ALA A 649 6.44 -14.63 -8.69
C ALA A 649 7.49 -15.13 -7.68
N GLY A 650 7.42 -16.43 -7.42
CA GLY A 650 8.23 -17.15 -6.46
C GLY A 650 7.48 -17.57 -5.19
N GLY A 651 6.36 -16.93 -4.85
CA GLY A 651 5.59 -17.23 -3.64
C GLY A 651 4.09 -17.05 -3.81
N ASP A 652 3.44 -18.11 -4.30
CA ASP A 652 2.32 -18.81 -3.64
C ASP A 652 2.41 -20.33 -3.95
N ASP A 653 3.65 -20.86 -4.06
CA ASP A 653 4.08 -22.21 -4.52
C ASP A 653 4.54 -22.38 -5.99
N GLY A 654 4.23 -21.44 -6.89
CA GLY A 654 4.90 -21.31 -8.20
C GLY A 654 4.06 -21.59 -9.45
N THR A 655 2.74 -21.40 -9.41
CA THR A 655 1.83 -21.77 -10.52
C THR A 655 1.04 -20.60 -11.14
N GLU A 656 1.17 -19.38 -10.60
CA GLU A 656 0.60 -18.17 -11.19
C GLU A 656 1.50 -17.54 -12.29
N PRO A 657 0.90 -16.86 -13.30
CA PRO A 657 -0.50 -16.47 -13.43
C PRO A 657 -1.41 -17.64 -13.81
N THR A 658 -2.72 -17.47 -13.58
CA THR A 658 -3.74 -18.37 -14.09
C THR A 658 -4.45 -17.78 -15.32
N LEU A 659 -4.94 -18.66 -16.17
CA LEU A 659 -5.70 -18.36 -17.38
C LEU A 659 -7.16 -18.74 -17.20
N ILE A 660 -8.01 -18.11 -18.00
CA ILE A 660 -9.41 -18.54 -18.10
C ILE A 660 -9.48 -19.86 -18.87
N ALA A 661 -9.99 -20.89 -18.23
CA ALA A 661 -10.24 -22.19 -18.85
C ALA A 661 -11.63 -22.72 -18.50
N ALA A 662 -12.18 -23.57 -19.36
CA ALA A 662 -13.45 -24.23 -19.12
C ALA A 662 -13.47 -25.63 -19.74
N GLU A 663 -14.09 -26.57 -19.03
CA GLU A 663 -14.40 -27.89 -19.57
C GLU A 663 -15.55 -27.79 -20.57
N LEU A 664 -15.46 -28.53 -21.66
CA LEU A 664 -16.48 -28.56 -22.69
C LEU A 664 -17.28 -29.86 -22.62
N PRO A 665 -18.62 -29.84 -22.83
CA PRO A 665 -19.41 -31.05 -22.91
C PRO A 665 -18.92 -31.97 -24.04
N ALA A 666 -18.80 -33.27 -23.77
CA ALA A 666 -18.40 -34.25 -24.78
C ALA A 666 -19.36 -34.25 -25.98
N GLY A 667 -18.82 -34.32 -27.20
CA GLY A 667 -19.61 -34.29 -28.42
C GLY A 667 -20.08 -32.89 -28.84
N THR A 668 -19.62 -31.83 -28.17
CA THR A 668 -19.83 -30.46 -28.63
C THR A 668 -19.18 -30.29 -30.00
N SER A 669 -19.95 -29.95 -31.03
CA SER A 669 -19.44 -29.69 -32.37
C SER A 669 -20.19 -28.50 -33.00
N ASP A 670 -19.45 -27.70 -33.77
CA ASP A 670 -19.90 -26.43 -34.38
C ASP A 670 -20.53 -25.44 -33.37
N ALA A 671 -20.03 -25.46 -32.13
CA ALA A 671 -20.51 -24.57 -31.08
C ALA A 671 -19.64 -23.33 -30.96
N ILE A 672 -20.26 -22.19 -30.65
CA ILE A 672 -19.58 -20.91 -30.46
C ILE A 672 -19.43 -20.65 -28.97
N LEU A 673 -18.18 -20.51 -28.53
CA LEU A 673 -17.86 -19.98 -27.22
C LEU A 673 -17.66 -18.46 -27.34
N GLU A 674 -18.31 -17.71 -26.44
CA GLU A 674 -18.13 -16.27 -26.32
C GLU A 674 -17.62 -15.94 -24.92
N LEU A 675 -16.41 -15.39 -24.88
CA LEU A 675 -15.80 -14.80 -23.69
C LEU A 675 -15.98 -13.28 -23.74
N ARG A 676 -16.77 -12.73 -22.81
CA ARG A 676 -17.16 -11.32 -22.78
C ARG A 676 -16.78 -10.67 -21.46
N TYR A 677 -16.17 -9.49 -21.52
CA TYR A 677 -15.85 -8.68 -20.35
C TYR A 677 -17.01 -7.75 -20.03
N VAL A 678 -17.59 -7.89 -18.85
CA VAL A 678 -18.62 -6.98 -18.35
C VAL A 678 -17.96 -5.79 -17.70
N ALA A 679 -17.94 -4.65 -18.40
CA ALA A 679 -17.25 -3.46 -17.93
C ALA A 679 -17.79 -2.91 -16.60
N ARG A 680 -19.09 -3.09 -16.32
CA ARG A 680 -19.75 -2.56 -15.11
C ARG A 680 -20.87 -3.48 -14.64
N THR A 681 -20.95 -3.70 -13.34
CA THR A 681 -22.09 -4.29 -12.65
C THR A 681 -23.12 -3.22 -12.27
N GLY A 682 -24.35 -3.62 -11.91
CA GLY A 682 -25.36 -2.68 -11.43
C GLY A 682 -24.94 -1.90 -10.18
N VAL A 683 -24.19 -2.53 -9.27
CA VAL A 683 -23.67 -1.89 -8.05
C VAL A 683 -22.64 -0.82 -8.39
N GLU A 684 -21.76 -1.09 -9.35
CA GLU A 684 -20.74 -0.13 -9.79
C GLU A 684 -21.35 1.07 -10.51
N TRP A 685 -22.38 0.85 -11.34
CA TRP A 685 -23.15 1.95 -11.93
C TRP A 685 -23.75 2.89 -10.88
N ILE A 686 -24.29 2.33 -9.80
CA ILE A 686 -24.80 3.12 -8.67
C ILE A 686 -23.66 3.87 -7.99
N ALA A 687 -22.52 3.22 -7.73
CA ALA A 687 -21.35 3.83 -7.11
C ALA A 687 -20.76 5.00 -7.96
N GLU A 688 -20.67 4.82 -9.27
CA GLU A 688 -20.26 5.86 -10.22
C GLU A 688 -21.23 7.05 -10.22
N LEU A 689 -22.55 6.78 -10.28
CA LEU A 689 -23.56 7.82 -10.24
C LEU A 689 -23.50 8.61 -8.93
N LEU A 690 -23.39 7.92 -7.79
CA LEU A 690 -23.27 8.55 -6.48
C LEU A 690 -22.00 9.39 -6.37
N SER A 691 -20.88 8.90 -6.90
CA SER A 691 -19.64 9.66 -6.95
C SER A 691 -19.77 10.91 -7.80
N LEU A 692 -20.33 10.80 -9.02
CA LEU A 692 -20.56 11.93 -9.90
C LEU A 692 -21.44 12.99 -9.23
N LEU A 693 -22.55 12.58 -8.62
CA LEU A 693 -23.44 13.47 -7.89
C LEU A 693 -22.73 14.14 -6.70
N ALA A 694 -21.85 13.42 -6.00
CA ALA A 694 -21.02 14.00 -4.94
C ALA A 694 -20.03 15.03 -5.48
N PHE A 695 -19.34 14.76 -6.60
CA PHE A 695 -18.43 15.72 -7.24
C PHE A 695 -19.16 17.00 -7.66
N VAL A 696 -20.31 16.87 -8.33
CA VAL A 696 -21.13 18.00 -8.75
C VAL A 696 -21.64 18.79 -7.54
N GLY A 697 -22.18 18.10 -6.53
CA GLY A 697 -22.71 18.73 -5.31
C GLY A 697 -21.64 19.52 -4.55
N VAL A 698 -20.49 18.89 -4.29
CA VAL A 698 -19.34 19.53 -3.63
C VAL A 698 -18.82 20.70 -4.46
N GLY A 699 -18.62 20.52 -5.78
CA GLY A 699 -18.14 21.56 -6.68
C GLY A 699 -19.04 22.80 -6.70
N LEU A 700 -20.36 22.60 -6.86
CA LEU A 700 -21.34 23.69 -6.85
C LEU A 700 -21.35 24.42 -5.50
N ALA A 701 -21.29 23.70 -4.38
CA ALA A 701 -21.23 24.29 -3.06
C ALA A 701 -19.95 25.13 -2.83
N LEU A 702 -18.80 24.62 -3.27
CA LEU A 702 -17.52 25.31 -3.12
C LEU A 702 -17.39 26.56 -4.00
N ILE A 703 -17.94 26.54 -5.22
CA ILE A 703 -17.95 27.71 -6.12
C ILE A 703 -18.87 28.80 -5.57
N ARG A 704 -20.07 28.44 -5.10
CA ARG A 704 -21.13 29.40 -4.79
C ARG A 704 -21.10 29.97 -3.37
N THR A 705 -20.42 29.32 -2.43
CA THR A 705 -20.04 29.94 -1.13
C THR A 705 -19.18 31.21 -1.28
N ARG A 706 -18.81 31.61 -2.50
CA ARG A 706 -18.16 32.90 -2.81
C ARG A 706 -19.11 34.01 -3.31
N ARG A 707 -20.37 33.72 -3.71
CA ARG A 707 -21.21 34.64 -4.51
C ARG A 707 -22.54 35.13 -3.87
N GLY A 708 -22.74 34.95 -2.57
CA GLY A 708 -23.91 35.50 -1.87
C GLY A 708 -25.18 34.60 -1.93
N PRO A 709 -26.24 34.96 -1.18
CA PRO A 709 -27.24 34.02 -0.65
C PRO A 709 -28.40 33.56 -1.57
N THR A 710 -28.56 34.01 -2.82
CA THR A 710 -29.90 33.97 -3.45
C THR A 710 -30.27 32.75 -4.31
N CYS A 711 -29.38 31.79 -4.62
CA CYS A 711 -29.72 30.75 -5.63
C CYS A 711 -29.31 29.28 -5.34
N VAL A 712 -28.64 28.98 -4.20
CA VAL A 712 -28.34 27.58 -3.78
C VAL A 712 -28.70 27.36 -2.32
N ASP A 713 -29.93 27.74 -2.00
CA ASP A 713 -30.51 27.39 -0.72
C ASP A 713 -30.68 25.88 -0.58
N TRP A 714 -31.01 25.15 -1.64
CA TRP A 714 -31.32 23.72 -1.53
C TRP A 714 -30.13 22.86 -1.07
N PHE A 715 -28.94 22.99 -1.66
CA PHE A 715 -27.80 22.12 -1.30
C PHE A 715 -27.20 22.48 0.05
N THR A 716 -27.06 23.78 0.34
CA THR A 716 -26.60 24.26 1.65
C THR A 716 -27.59 23.84 2.73
N LYS A 717 -28.89 24.10 2.56
CA LYS A 717 -29.94 23.61 3.46
C LYS A 717 -29.97 22.08 3.51
N GLY A 718 -29.68 21.39 2.42
CA GLY A 718 -29.59 19.92 2.36
C GLY A 718 -28.44 19.38 3.21
N SER A 719 -27.27 19.99 3.11
CA SER A 719 -26.08 19.64 3.91
C SER A 719 -26.27 20.00 5.38
N GLU A 720 -26.91 21.13 5.68
CA GLU A 720 -27.30 21.53 7.03
C GLU A 720 -28.35 20.58 7.62
N ARG A 721 -29.35 20.18 6.83
CA ARG A 721 -30.34 19.16 7.21
C ARG A 721 -29.66 17.82 7.47
N LEU A 722 -28.74 17.40 6.61
CA LEU A 722 -27.96 16.18 6.80
C LEU A 722 -27.11 16.27 8.06
N GLN A 723 -26.41 17.39 8.30
CA GLN A 723 -25.65 17.59 9.53
C GLN A 723 -26.57 17.58 10.76
N ALA A 724 -27.73 18.26 10.70
CA ALA A 724 -28.71 18.26 11.79
C ALA A 724 -29.27 16.85 12.04
N TYR A 725 -29.51 16.08 10.98
CA TYR A 725 -29.93 14.69 11.05
C TYR A 725 -28.83 13.81 11.66
N LEU A 726 -27.57 13.96 11.25
CA LEU A 726 -26.43 13.29 11.85
C LEU A 726 -26.28 13.66 13.34
N VAL A 727 -26.44 14.93 13.72
CA VAL A 727 -26.43 15.35 15.14
C VAL A 727 -27.54 14.66 15.93
N ARG A 728 -28.73 14.49 15.34
CA ARG A 728 -29.84 13.75 15.95
C ARG A 728 -29.49 12.27 16.13
N ILE A 729 -28.95 11.61 15.09
CA ILE A 729 -28.51 10.20 15.13
C ILE A 729 -27.36 9.98 16.12
N ILE A 730 -26.41 10.91 16.18
CA ILE A 730 -25.24 10.87 17.09
C ILE A 730 -25.75 11.25 18.49
N HIS A 731 -26.65 10.44 19.01
CA HIS A 731 -27.13 10.49 20.38
C HIS A 731 -26.13 9.77 21.29
N PRO A 732 -25.90 10.26 22.52
CA PRO A 732 -25.07 9.55 23.50
C PRO A 732 -25.44 8.06 23.59
N LEU A 733 -26.74 7.76 23.64
CA LEU A 733 -27.24 6.37 23.63
C LEU A 733 -26.84 5.60 22.37
N THR A 734 -26.94 6.20 21.18
CA THR A 734 -26.51 5.56 19.93
C THR A 734 -25.02 5.25 19.94
N ILE A 735 -24.18 6.16 20.45
CA ILE A 735 -22.74 5.92 20.58
C ILE A 735 -22.45 4.87 21.65
N MET A 736 -23.14 4.94 22.80
CA MET A 736 -23.04 3.97 23.88
C MET A 736 -23.48 2.56 23.45
N VAL A 737 -24.32 2.43 22.43
CA VAL A 737 -24.69 1.13 21.84
C VAL A 737 -23.72 0.76 20.72
N LEU A 738 -23.41 1.69 19.81
CA LEU A 738 -22.60 1.44 18.62
C LEU A 738 -21.15 1.09 18.96
N ILE A 739 -20.52 1.78 19.92
CA ILE A 739 -19.13 1.49 20.28
C ILE A 739 -19.00 0.07 20.86
N PRO A 740 -19.79 -0.34 21.88
CA PRO A 740 -19.77 -1.73 22.36
C PRO A 740 -20.22 -2.73 21.31
N ALA A 741 -21.14 -2.40 20.40
CA ALA A 741 -21.54 -3.29 19.32
C ALA A 741 -20.39 -3.53 18.33
N VAL A 742 -19.70 -2.48 17.88
CA VAL A 742 -18.53 -2.59 16.99
C VAL A 742 -17.36 -3.27 17.69
N ALA A 743 -17.08 -2.89 18.94
CA ALA A 743 -16.03 -3.52 19.74
C ALA A 743 -16.36 -4.99 20.03
N GLY A 744 -17.62 -5.31 20.32
CA GLY A 744 -18.13 -6.66 20.54
C GLY A 744 -18.07 -7.52 19.28
N LEU A 745 -18.40 -6.96 18.10
CA LEU A 745 -18.22 -7.64 16.82
C LEU A 745 -16.74 -7.87 16.50
N ALA A 746 -15.89 -6.87 16.75
CA ALA A 746 -14.45 -6.99 16.56
C ALA A 746 -13.85 -8.02 17.51
N TYR A 747 -14.28 -8.04 18.78
CA TYR A 747 -13.88 -9.01 19.78
C TYR A 747 -14.40 -10.42 19.46
N ALA A 748 -15.67 -10.55 19.05
CA ALA A 748 -16.24 -11.85 18.65
C ALA A 748 -15.48 -12.42 17.44
N ARG A 749 -15.17 -11.59 16.44
CA ARG A 749 -14.34 -12.00 15.31
C ARG A 749 -12.93 -12.39 15.75
N TRP A 750 -12.33 -11.61 16.65
CA TRP A 750 -11.02 -11.90 17.22
C TRP A 750 -11.02 -13.23 17.98
N GLN A 751 -12.08 -13.51 18.76
CA GLN A 751 -12.27 -14.74 19.50
C GLN A 751 -12.50 -15.95 18.59
N LEU A 752 -13.30 -15.80 17.54
CA LEU A 752 -13.47 -16.85 16.53
C LEU A 752 -12.13 -17.20 15.87
N ALA A 753 -11.35 -16.19 15.47
CA ALA A 753 -10.01 -16.43 14.92
C ALA A 753 -9.08 -17.08 15.96
N ALA A 754 -9.15 -16.68 17.22
CA ALA A 754 -8.37 -17.32 18.29
C ALA A 754 -8.81 -18.77 18.56
N GLN A 755 -10.10 -19.08 18.41
CA GLN A 755 -10.64 -20.45 18.51
C GLN A 755 -10.21 -21.30 17.32
N ASP A 756 -10.19 -20.74 16.11
CA ASP A 756 -9.67 -21.44 14.93
C ASP A 756 -8.18 -21.76 15.12
N GLU A 757 -7.40 -20.80 15.64
CA GLU A 757 -5.98 -20.97 15.93
C GLU A 757 -5.68 -21.87 17.15
N SER A 758 -6.63 -22.11 18.06
CA SER A 758 -6.41 -22.97 19.23
C SER A 758 -6.20 -24.44 18.83
N ALA A 759 -6.63 -24.81 17.62
CA ALA A 759 -6.36 -26.11 17.04
C ALA A 759 -4.98 -26.22 16.37
N GLU A 760 -4.22 -25.13 16.33
CA GLU A 760 -2.93 -25.02 15.65
C GLU A 760 -1.75 -24.97 16.65
N LEU A 761 -0.56 -25.33 16.19
CA LEU A 761 0.69 -25.30 16.99
C LEU A 761 0.88 -23.96 17.68
N ILE A 762 0.60 -22.86 17.00
CA ILE A 762 0.74 -21.53 17.59
C ILE A 762 -0.21 -21.32 18.78
N GLY A 763 -1.47 -21.75 18.68
CA GLY A 763 -2.44 -21.65 19.77
C GLY A 763 -2.05 -22.52 20.96
N TRP A 764 -1.54 -23.74 20.70
CA TRP A 764 -1.03 -24.63 21.76
C TRP A 764 0.15 -24.03 22.53
N VAL A 765 1.10 -23.41 21.81
CA VAL A 765 2.26 -22.76 22.45
C VAL A 765 1.83 -21.47 23.17
N GLU A 766 0.89 -20.70 22.61
CA GLU A 766 0.34 -19.49 23.25
C GLU A 766 -0.41 -19.81 24.56
N ALA A 767 -1.13 -20.94 24.60
CA ALA A 767 -1.80 -21.46 25.80
C ALA A 767 -0.85 -22.10 26.83
N GLY A 768 0.46 -22.21 26.52
CA GLY A 768 1.44 -22.74 27.47
C GLY A 768 1.46 -24.26 27.58
N HIS A 769 0.85 -25.00 26.65
CA HIS A 769 0.87 -26.47 26.63
C HIS A 769 2.22 -27.06 26.18
N ALA A 770 3.21 -26.22 25.86
CA ALA A 770 4.56 -26.67 25.55
C ALA A 770 5.32 -27.05 26.82
N THR A 771 5.55 -28.35 27.01
CA THR A 771 6.36 -28.89 28.11
C THR A 771 7.83 -28.46 28.00
N THR A 772 8.32 -28.28 26.76
CA THR A 772 9.62 -27.67 26.48
C THR A 772 9.47 -26.67 25.32
N ALA A 773 9.86 -25.42 25.56
CA ALA A 773 9.92 -24.38 24.53
C ALA A 773 11.30 -23.71 24.60
N SER A 774 12.23 -24.14 23.75
CA SER A 774 13.61 -23.63 23.76
C SER A 774 14.02 -23.07 22.40
N GLN A 775 14.59 -21.86 22.42
CA GLN A 775 14.97 -21.13 21.20
C GLN A 775 13.81 -20.98 20.18
N ILE A 776 12.60 -20.73 20.69
CA ILE A 776 11.44 -20.41 19.86
C ILE A 776 10.89 -19.02 20.22
N GLU A 777 10.13 -18.45 19.30
CA GLU A 777 9.45 -17.16 19.45
C GLU A 777 8.08 -17.26 18.78
N LEU A 778 7.01 -16.81 19.44
CA LEU A 778 5.72 -16.62 18.77
C LEU A 778 5.76 -15.32 18.00
N GLY A 779 5.42 -15.37 16.71
CA GLY A 779 5.42 -14.15 15.92
C GLY A 779 5.07 -14.34 14.47
N PRO A 780 4.94 -13.22 13.75
CA PRO A 780 4.58 -13.27 12.36
C PRO A 780 5.80 -13.57 11.48
N VAL A 781 5.62 -14.42 10.48
CA VAL A 781 6.59 -14.67 9.41
C VAL A 781 5.96 -14.26 8.08
N LYS A 782 6.76 -13.66 7.20
CA LYS A 782 6.30 -13.35 5.85
C LYS A 782 6.63 -14.51 4.93
N THR A 783 5.64 -15.28 4.51
CA THR A 783 5.79 -16.38 3.53
C THR A 783 4.70 -16.25 2.47
N GLU A 784 5.05 -16.50 1.20
CA GLU A 784 4.12 -16.33 0.08
C GLU A 784 3.54 -14.91 -0.02
N MET A 785 4.35 -13.92 0.33
CA MET A 785 4.00 -12.50 0.38
C MET A 785 2.90 -12.14 1.40
N LEU A 786 2.45 -13.10 2.19
CA LEU A 786 1.49 -12.94 3.28
C LEU A 786 2.21 -12.94 4.63
N ILE A 787 1.72 -12.12 5.55
CA ILE A 787 2.15 -12.15 6.93
C ILE A 787 1.31 -13.20 7.65
N ARG A 788 1.92 -14.33 8.05
CA ARG A 788 1.24 -15.43 8.73
C ARG A 788 1.67 -15.54 10.20
N PRO A 789 0.75 -15.84 11.13
CA PRO A 789 1.11 -16.26 12.48
C PRO A 789 1.90 -17.58 12.41
N ALA A 790 2.99 -17.70 13.16
CA ALA A 790 3.77 -18.93 13.23
C ALA A 790 4.50 -19.08 14.57
N VAL A 791 4.97 -20.30 14.84
CA VAL A 791 6.07 -20.51 15.78
C VAL A 791 7.39 -20.33 15.03
N ILE A 792 8.20 -19.37 15.44
CA ILE A 792 9.47 -19.04 14.81
C ILE A 792 10.59 -19.84 15.48
N MET A 793 11.26 -20.67 14.69
CA MET A 793 12.40 -21.45 15.14
C MET A 793 13.67 -20.58 15.09
N ARG A 794 14.39 -20.48 16.22
CA ARG A 794 15.61 -19.66 16.38
C ARG A 794 16.83 -20.50 16.83
N PRO A 795 17.15 -21.61 16.16
CA PRO A 795 18.26 -22.48 16.59
C PRO A 795 19.57 -21.70 16.61
N ARG A 796 20.51 -22.10 17.47
CA ARG A 796 21.89 -21.59 17.45
C ARG A 796 22.85 -22.73 17.16
N PRO A 797 24.09 -22.46 16.72
CA PRO A 797 25.08 -23.51 16.54
C PRO A 797 25.21 -24.37 17.81
N ARG A 798 24.94 -25.69 17.67
CA ARG A 798 24.93 -26.68 18.77
C ARG A 798 23.84 -26.52 19.83
N ARG A 799 22.84 -25.67 19.59
CA ARG A 799 21.66 -25.50 20.45
C ARG A 799 20.42 -25.49 19.56
N PRO A 800 19.79 -26.65 19.30
CA PRO A 800 18.60 -26.71 18.47
C PRO A 800 17.47 -25.86 19.05
N ALA A 801 16.55 -25.46 18.19
CA ALA A 801 15.24 -25.01 18.64
C ALA A 801 14.35 -26.24 18.84
N VAL A 802 13.70 -26.33 19.99
CA VAL A 802 12.91 -27.51 20.38
C VAL A 802 11.58 -27.05 20.94
N ILE A 803 10.51 -27.65 20.43
CA ILE A 803 9.16 -27.59 20.96
C ILE A 803 8.79 -29.02 21.36
N GLU A 804 8.38 -29.23 22.60
CA GLU A 804 7.69 -30.46 23.03
C GLU A 804 6.30 -30.12 23.54
N LEU A 805 5.31 -30.86 23.06
CA LEU A 805 3.92 -30.79 23.49
C LEU A 805 3.50 -32.18 24.00
N GLU A 806 2.62 -32.22 24.97
CA GLU A 806 1.89 -33.43 25.33
C GLU A 806 0.50 -33.36 24.71
N LEU A 807 0.21 -34.25 23.76
CA LEU A 807 -1.07 -34.35 23.08
C LEU A 807 -1.87 -35.50 23.69
N GLU A 808 -3.12 -35.26 24.06
CA GLU A 808 -4.00 -36.35 24.51
C GLU A 808 -4.38 -37.31 23.38
N ARG A 809 -4.45 -36.77 22.15
CA ARG A 809 -4.77 -37.51 20.93
C ARG A 809 -3.98 -36.94 19.76
N LEU A 810 -3.10 -37.74 19.20
CA LEU A 810 -2.45 -37.41 17.93
C LEU A 810 -3.46 -37.53 16.76
N PRO A 811 -3.62 -36.53 15.88
CA PRO A 811 -4.53 -36.64 14.74
C PRO A 811 -4.14 -37.80 13.81
N MET A 812 -5.08 -38.34 13.05
CA MET A 812 -4.82 -39.44 12.09
C MET A 812 -3.82 -39.06 11.00
N THR A 813 -3.77 -37.77 10.67
CA THR A 813 -2.79 -37.18 9.77
C THR A 813 -2.34 -35.88 10.40
N LEU A 814 -1.03 -35.73 10.59
CA LEU A 814 -0.44 -34.49 11.05
C LEU A 814 -0.14 -33.62 9.83
N THR A 815 -0.95 -32.59 9.66
CA THR A 815 -0.84 -31.58 8.60
C THR A 815 -0.20 -30.31 9.14
N GLY A 816 0.46 -29.56 8.27
CA GLY A 816 1.06 -28.30 8.65
C GLY A 816 1.95 -27.74 7.55
N TRP A 817 2.54 -26.60 7.86
CA TRP A 817 3.43 -25.92 6.94
C TRP A 817 4.68 -25.39 7.62
N VAL A 818 5.73 -25.25 6.80
CA VAL A 818 6.98 -24.60 7.18
C VAL A 818 7.40 -23.61 6.09
N GLY A 819 7.97 -22.47 6.47
CA GLY A 819 8.38 -21.44 5.51
C GLY A 819 9.51 -20.56 6.03
N ILE A 820 10.40 -20.17 5.12
CA ILE A 820 11.41 -19.16 5.41
C ILE A 820 10.84 -17.78 5.04
N ASP A 821 11.17 -16.77 5.85
CA ASP A 821 10.83 -15.38 5.56
C ASP A 821 11.27 -14.97 4.12
N ASP A 822 10.31 -14.55 3.30
CA ASP A 822 10.51 -14.28 1.86
C ASP A 822 11.67 -13.33 1.59
N ASP A 823 11.84 -12.32 2.45
CA ASP A 823 12.81 -11.27 2.23
C ASP A 823 14.23 -11.77 2.49
N GLN A 824 14.36 -12.72 3.43
CA GLN A 824 15.61 -13.41 3.71
C GLN A 824 15.88 -14.52 2.70
N ALA A 825 14.83 -15.19 2.21
CA ALA A 825 14.93 -16.15 1.11
C ALA A 825 15.43 -15.49 -0.19
N GLN A 826 14.98 -14.26 -0.48
CA GLN A 826 15.42 -13.49 -1.64
C GLN A 826 16.78 -12.82 -1.47
N ALA A 827 17.26 -12.67 -0.23
CA ALA A 827 18.56 -12.11 0.04
C ALA A 827 19.67 -13.08 -0.38
N GLY A 828 20.55 -12.65 -1.29
CA GLY A 828 21.70 -13.45 -1.69
C GLY A 828 22.66 -13.75 -0.52
N GLY A 829 23.30 -14.93 -0.53
CA GLY A 829 24.29 -15.31 0.47
C GLY A 829 24.29 -16.80 0.77
N ARG A 830 25.27 -17.24 1.56
CA ARG A 830 25.28 -18.60 2.15
C ARG A 830 24.48 -18.55 3.45
N TRP A 831 23.23 -18.97 3.38
CA TRP A 831 22.35 -19.14 4.53
C TRP A 831 22.51 -20.53 5.12
N ALA A 832 22.26 -20.64 6.42
CA ALA A 832 22.20 -21.91 7.10
C ALA A 832 21.00 -22.71 6.56
N ARG A 833 21.17 -24.03 6.48
CA ARG A 833 20.06 -24.93 6.16
C ARG A 833 19.37 -25.32 7.46
N HIS A 834 18.04 -25.27 7.46
CA HIS A 834 17.23 -25.81 8.54
C HIS A 834 16.95 -27.29 8.25
N ASN A 835 17.22 -28.13 9.25
CA ASN A 835 16.86 -29.54 9.26
C ASN A 835 15.79 -29.68 10.33
N LEU A 836 14.53 -29.77 9.88
CA LEU A 836 13.39 -29.91 10.75
C LEU A 836 13.10 -31.40 10.92
N ARG A 837 12.91 -31.83 12.17
CA ARG A 837 12.55 -33.19 12.54
C ARG A 837 11.35 -33.16 13.46
N ILE A 838 10.30 -33.89 13.08
CA ILE A 838 9.06 -34.02 13.82
C ILE A 838 9.00 -35.46 14.34
N GLU A 839 8.95 -35.60 15.66
CA GLU A 839 9.02 -36.88 16.35
C GLU A 839 7.89 -37.03 17.34
N VAL A 840 7.48 -38.26 17.60
CA VAL A 840 6.48 -38.58 18.62
C VAL A 840 6.96 -39.70 19.52
N ARG A 841 6.51 -39.67 20.78
CA ARG A 841 6.76 -40.72 21.77
C ARG A 841 5.50 -40.95 22.59
N TRP A 842 5.16 -42.20 22.90
CA TRP A 842 3.97 -42.50 23.69
C TRP A 842 4.02 -41.89 25.09
N THR A 843 2.94 -41.24 25.53
CA THR A 843 2.77 -40.79 26.92
C THR A 843 2.75 -42.00 27.87
N GLY A 844 3.41 -41.88 29.03
CA GLY A 844 3.49 -42.95 30.04
C GLY A 844 4.64 -43.96 29.85
N HIS A 845 5.38 -43.88 28.74
CA HIS A 845 6.57 -44.70 28.50
C HIS A 845 7.80 -43.80 28.26
N PRO A 846 8.42 -43.24 29.32
CA PRO A 846 9.55 -42.32 29.16
C PRO A 846 10.75 -42.97 28.45
N ASP A 847 10.91 -44.28 28.59
CA ASP A 847 11.95 -45.08 27.94
C ASP A 847 11.63 -45.48 26.49
N ALA A 848 10.41 -45.19 26.00
CA ALA A 848 10.07 -45.43 24.61
C ALA A 848 10.93 -44.56 23.69
N GLN A 849 11.36 -45.15 22.57
CA GLN A 849 12.13 -44.42 21.56
C GLN A 849 11.24 -43.39 20.85
N TRP A 850 11.83 -42.24 20.51
CA TRP A 850 11.20 -41.26 19.65
C TRP A 850 11.06 -41.83 18.23
N LEU A 851 9.84 -41.84 17.73
CA LEU A 851 9.50 -42.23 16.36
C LEU A 851 9.47 -40.98 15.49
N VAL A 852 10.27 -40.96 14.44
CA VAL A 852 10.29 -39.86 13.47
C VAL A 852 9.06 -39.97 12.59
N LEU A 853 8.17 -38.97 12.65
CA LEU A 853 7.04 -38.87 11.72
C LEU A 853 7.51 -38.30 10.38
N GLU A 854 8.29 -37.22 10.45
CA GLU A 854 8.73 -36.47 9.28
C GLU A 854 10.09 -35.84 9.54
N GLU A 855 10.97 -35.86 8.53
CA GLU A 855 12.26 -35.19 8.57
C GLU A 855 12.54 -34.61 7.18
N PHE A 856 12.73 -33.28 7.12
CA PHE A 856 13.08 -32.64 5.86
C PHE A 856 14.06 -31.47 6.06
N THR A 857 14.91 -31.29 5.05
CA THR A 857 15.75 -30.10 4.92
C THR A 857 14.95 -29.01 4.23
N VAL A 858 14.71 -27.89 4.93
CA VAL A 858 13.96 -26.77 4.39
C VAL A 858 14.81 -26.07 3.32
N PRO A 859 14.34 -25.98 2.06
CA PRO A 859 15.04 -25.28 1.00
C PRO A 859 15.04 -23.78 1.30
N HIS A 860 16.18 -23.12 1.07
CA HIS A 860 16.29 -21.67 1.18
C HIS A 860 15.58 -20.99 0.00
N ALA A 861 14.26 -20.94 0.05
CA ALA A 861 13.39 -20.42 -1.00
C ALA A 861 12.20 -19.69 -0.37
N ALA A 862 11.68 -18.69 -1.09
CA ALA A 862 10.54 -17.86 -0.66
C ALA A 862 9.23 -18.60 -0.93
N LYS A 863 9.09 -19.79 -0.34
CA LYS A 863 7.94 -20.66 -0.52
C LYS A 863 7.57 -21.30 0.81
N ARG A 864 6.28 -21.55 0.97
CA ARG A 864 5.75 -22.45 1.99
C ARG A 864 5.95 -23.89 1.51
N LEU A 865 6.25 -24.78 2.44
CA LEU A 865 6.21 -26.21 2.24
C LEU A 865 5.07 -26.75 3.09
N GLU A 866 4.00 -27.15 2.42
CA GLU A 866 2.94 -27.97 3.02
C GLU A 866 3.46 -29.40 3.20
N PHE A 867 3.06 -30.04 4.29
CA PHE A 867 3.32 -31.45 4.51
C PHE A 867 2.16 -32.12 5.23
N SER A 868 2.09 -33.44 5.07
CA SER A 868 1.03 -34.28 5.60
C SER A 868 1.63 -35.64 5.96
N ALA A 869 1.85 -35.88 7.26
CA ALA A 869 2.45 -37.11 7.77
C ALA A 869 1.37 -38.02 8.37
N SER A 870 1.29 -39.26 7.88
CA SER A 870 0.41 -40.28 8.47
C SER A 870 0.94 -40.70 9.84
N THR A 871 0.10 -40.67 10.85
CA THR A 871 0.49 -41.02 12.23
C THR A 871 0.35 -42.52 12.53
N GLY A 872 -0.28 -43.27 11.61
CA GLY A 872 -0.31 -44.72 11.61
C GLY A 872 -0.92 -45.31 12.89
N ALA A 873 -0.21 -46.25 13.52
CA ALA A 873 -0.65 -46.89 14.75
C ALA A 873 -0.71 -45.95 15.97
N LEU A 874 -0.16 -44.74 15.86
CA LEU A 874 -0.17 -43.73 16.92
C LEU A 874 -1.38 -42.80 16.84
N ALA A 875 -2.18 -42.88 15.77
CA ALA A 875 -3.40 -42.09 15.63
C ALA A 875 -4.31 -42.29 16.86
N TYR A 876 -4.82 -41.17 17.40
CA TYR A 876 -5.70 -41.10 18.56
C TYR A 876 -5.09 -41.59 19.89
N LEU A 877 -3.79 -41.90 19.94
CA LEU A 877 -3.09 -42.19 21.19
C LEU A 877 -2.54 -40.90 21.82
N PRO A 878 -2.41 -40.86 23.16
CA PRO A 878 -1.73 -39.77 23.83
C PRO A 878 -0.23 -39.85 23.55
N VAL A 879 0.40 -38.75 23.15
CA VAL A 879 1.83 -38.73 22.78
C VAL A 879 2.50 -37.46 23.25
N TYR A 880 3.81 -37.52 23.48
CA TYR A 880 4.69 -36.37 23.37
C TYR A 880 5.01 -36.13 21.90
N LEU A 881 4.67 -34.95 21.37
CA LEU A 881 5.10 -34.46 20.07
C LEU A 881 6.31 -33.55 20.25
N ARG A 882 7.39 -33.81 19.51
CA ARG A 882 8.62 -33.00 19.52
C ARG A 882 8.91 -32.47 18.12
N VAL A 883 9.10 -31.17 18.01
CA VAL A 883 9.63 -30.51 16.81
C VAL A 883 11.02 -29.99 17.12
N THR A 884 12.02 -30.46 16.37
CA THR A 884 13.41 -30.04 16.52
C THR A 884 13.89 -29.39 15.23
N ASP A 885 14.40 -28.16 15.31
CA ASP A 885 15.11 -27.50 14.22
C ASP A 885 16.60 -27.42 14.54
N GLN A 886 17.40 -28.00 13.66
CA GLN A 886 18.85 -27.92 13.69
C GLN A 886 19.36 -27.15 12.48
N THR A 887 20.38 -26.33 12.68
CA THR A 887 20.95 -25.53 11.60
C THR A 887 22.44 -25.73 11.43
N GLU A 888 22.85 -25.74 10.17
CA GLU A 888 24.26 -25.74 9.76
C GLU A 888 24.61 -24.42 9.09
N GLY A 889 25.23 -23.49 9.83
CA GLY A 889 25.70 -22.22 9.27
C GLY A 889 25.72 -21.07 10.27
N LYS A 890 26.17 -19.89 9.80
CA LYS A 890 26.27 -18.68 10.63
C LYS A 890 25.08 -17.72 10.45
N ARG A 891 24.46 -17.71 9.27
CA ARG A 891 23.34 -16.81 8.94
C ARG A 891 22.07 -17.62 8.94
N LEU A 892 21.24 -17.41 9.95
CA LEU A 892 20.03 -18.19 10.19
C LEU A 892 18.86 -17.40 9.61
N PRO A 893 18.21 -17.90 8.55
CA PRO A 893 16.96 -17.31 8.15
C PRO A 893 15.89 -17.55 9.23
N ARG A 894 14.88 -16.70 9.25
CA ARG A 894 13.73 -16.81 10.14
C ARG A 894 12.83 -17.89 9.54
N LEU A 895 12.75 -19.03 10.23
CA LEU A 895 11.90 -20.16 9.87
C LEU A 895 10.62 -20.09 10.71
N GLY A 896 9.47 -20.01 10.06
CA GLY A 896 8.17 -20.20 10.71
C GLY A 896 7.64 -21.60 10.46
N ILE A 897 6.97 -22.18 11.46
CA ILE A 897 6.24 -23.43 11.36
C ILE A 897 4.87 -23.28 12.02
N ASN A 898 3.87 -23.96 11.46
CA ASN A 898 2.58 -24.18 12.10
C ASN A 898 2.07 -25.59 11.79
N LEU A 899 1.42 -26.23 12.75
CA LEU A 899 0.88 -27.59 12.64
C LEU A 899 -0.60 -27.58 13.01
N GLU A 900 -1.41 -28.42 12.39
CA GLU A 900 -2.78 -28.70 12.82
C GLU A 900 -2.76 -29.84 13.83
N LEU A 901 -3.03 -29.52 15.10
CA LEU A 901 -2.92 -30.46 16.22
C LEU A 901 -4.29 -30.93 16.72
N GLY A 902 -5.37 -30.26 16.29
CA GLY A 902 -6.69 -30.43 16.88
C GLY A 902 -6.86 -29.60 18.15
N GLN A 903 -8.07 -29.60 18.71
CA GLN A 903 -8.38 -28.77 19.89
C GLN A 903 -7.44 -29.11 21.06
N ALA A 904 -6.84 -28.09 21.65
CA ALA A 904 -6.14 -28.20 22.92
C ALA A 904 -7.07 -28.78 24.00
N PRO A 905 -6.54 -29.59 24.94
CA PRO A 905 -7.34 -29.98 26.10
C PRO A 905 -7.80 -28.70 26.81
N PRO A 906 -9.07 -28.65 27.27
CA PRO A 906 -9.53 -27.51 28.05
C PRO A 906 -8.56 -27.31 29.21
N ASP A 907 -8.12 -26.07 29.44
CA ASP A 907 -7.37 -25.74 30.64
C ASP A 907 -8.16 -26.33 31.82
N ASN A 908 -7.50 -27.16 32.63
CA ASN A 908 -8.08 -27.65 33.87
C ASN A 908 -8.22 -26.44 34.80
N GLU A 909 -9.19 -25.57 34.51
CA GLU A 909 -9.63 -24.50 35.38
C GLU A 909 -10.09 -25.18 36.67
N ASP A 910 -9.35 -24.88 37.73
CA ASP A 910 -9.68 -25.14 39.12
C ASP A 910 -9.66 -26.61 39.54
N GLY A 911 -8.42 -27.11 39.69
CA GLY A 911 -8.08 -28.03 40.79
C GLY A 911 -8.09 -27.35 42.18
N GLU A 912 -8.81 -26.24 42.34
CA GLU A 912 -9.16 -25.64 43.63
C GLU A 912 -10.55 -26.17 44.03
N ASP A 913 -10.66 -26.65 45.26
CA ASP A 913 -11.89 -27.10 45.95
C ASP A 913 -12.33 -28.57 45.74
N GLY A 914 -11.39 -29.47 46.05
CA GLY A 914 -11.67 -30.83 46.50
C GLY A 914 -10.97 -31.22 47.80
N GLU A 915 -10.50 -30.24 48.60
CA GLU A 915 -10.07 -30.46 49.99
C GLU A 915 -11.11 -29.85 50.93
N ASP A 916 -12.21 -30.57 51.19
CA ASP A 916 -13.00 -30.42 52.41
C ASP A 916 -13.86 -31.68 52.63
N GLY A 917 -13.55 -32.43 53.69
CA GLY A 917 -14.54 -33.30 54.34
C GLY A 917 -14.16 -34.77 54.57
N GLU A 918 -13.47 -35.02 55.68
CA GLU A 918 -13.26 -36.32 56.32
C GLU A 918 -14.57 -37.09 56.66
N ALA A 919 -14.44 -38.43 56.64
CA ALA A 919 -15.03 -39.44 57.53
C ALA A 919 -16.57 -39.64 57.64
N GLN A 920 -17.08 -40.67 56.96
CA GLN A 920 -17.67 -41.88 57.57
C GLN A 920 -17.96 -42.99 56.55
#